data_AF-A0A434DBF0-F1
#
_entry.id   AF-A0A434DBF0-F1
#
_cell.length_a   1.000
_cell.length_b   1.000
_cell.length_c   1.000
_cell.angle_alpha   90.00
_cell.angle_beta   90.00
_cell.angle_gamma   90.00
#
_symmetry.space_group_name_H-M   'P 1'
#
loop_
_entity.id
_entity.type
_entity.pdbx_description
1 polymer ?
#
loop_
_entity_poly.entity_id
_entity_poly.type
_entity_poly.pdbx_seq_one_letter_code
_entity_poly.pdbx_strand_id
1 'polypeptide(L)'
;SGCPHSISTVVPDGSRASTGIGCHMMVIGMERETSTFTQMGGEGGSWIGLSPFTDEKHIFVNMGDGTYFHSGLLAIRAAIAAKVSATYKILYNDAVAMTGGQRHDGEVSVPSIVEQTLAEGAKRVVVVSEKPEAWAGVLPRSVTIHHRDELDAVQRALRDIEGVTVLVFDQVCAAEKRRRRKRGAYPVSPKRAFINELVCEGCGDCSAVSNCISIEPEETEFGRKRRINQSSCNTDLSCIKGFCPSFVTVEGGTIRKPKARAVTAGSDQLPMPALAALDRPYNMLLAGIGGTGVITVSAILSQAAHLDGLGLLTLDQTGLAQKNGAVISHIRLARDPDLLNTVRIGPGEADLVLGFDIVVSASATSLSTFAHGRTRAVLDDHFAPTASFVQNTAIDFRQEATLKQMRRAAGEEAVTLVSATKLGLALMGDAIAANMFLLGNAWQRGLVPISLTSIDRAIEMNGAGVAMNRAAFDWGRRAAIDLAAVLNTAQTGSAEATKPETLDAMVARRMAFLTDYQNAAYANRYRKLVETARAAEAGTSAGSEDFAKAVAVGAFKLMAYKDEYEVARLHRDQSFRKKLAEQFEGDFRIRHHLAPPMISRIDPRTGHPGKIAFGTWINPVFAMLAWLKGLRGTRFDPFGRTQERRMERRMVADYEGLISGLSARLTPSNHAVATELARLPEEVRGFGHVKMAAVERFETNKKALLAKLGRESRLETAA
;
A
#
# COMPACT_ATOMS: atom_id res chain seq x y z
N SER A 1 5.75 4.88 -4.96
CA SER A 1 6.25 3.68 -5.65
C SER A 1 7.62 3.93 -6.26
N GLY A 2 8.67 3.24 -5.79
CA GLY A 2 10.04 3.38 -6.31
C GLY A 2 10.71 4.73 -6.03
N CYS A 3 10.28 5.43 -4.96
CA CYS A 3 10.86 6.71 -4.56
C CYS A 3 12.31 6.49 -4.09
N PRO A 4 13.29 7.30 -4.53
CA PRO A 4 14.66 7.18 -4.02
C PRO A 4 14.72 7.38 -2.50
N HIS A 5 13.90 8.29 -1.96
CA HIS A 5 13.83 8.55 -0.52
C HIS A 5 13.24 7.40 0.29
N SER A 6 12.61 6.40 -0.32
CA SER A 6 12.23 5.17 0.40
C SER A 6 13.46 4.44 0.96
N ILE A 7 14.62 4.56 0.30
CA ILE A 7 15.90 3.95 0.71
C ILE A 7 16.83 5.03 1.27
N SER A 8 17.00 6.14 0.54
CA SER A 8 18.06 7.12 0.81
C SER A 8 17.96 7.82 2.16
N THR A 9 16.80 7.84 2.80
CA THR A 9 16.58 8.53 4.08
C THR A 9 16.73 7.60 5.28
N VAL A 10 16.83 6.28 5.07
CA VAL A 10 17.10 5.32 6.15
C VAL A 10 18.53 5.54 6.63
N VAL A 11 18.70 5.60 7.95
CA VAL A 11 20.00 5.74 8.63
C VAL A 11 20.33 4.48 9.41
N PRO A 12 21.61 4.20 9.68
CA PRO A 12 22.01 3.04 10.47
C PRO A 12 21.48 3.10 11.90
N ASP A 13 21.20 1.93 12.49
CA ASP A 13 20.76 1.83 13.88
C ASP A 13 21.70 2.59 14.84
N GLY A 14 21.08 3.26 15.82
CA GLY A 14 21.78 4.12 16.78
C GLY A 14 22.25 5.45 16.21
N SER A 15 21.79 5.84 15.02
CA SER A 15 22.09 7.13 14.41
C SER A 15 20.83 7.97 14.24
N ARG A 16 21.00 9.30 14.25
CA ARG A 16 19.92 10.25 14.01
C ARG A 16 20.15 11.04 12.73
N ALA A 17 19.06 11.49 12.12
CA ALA A 17 19.10 12.45 11.03
C ALA A 17 18.38 13.77 11.34
N SER A 18 18.83 14.85 10.69
CA SER A 18 18.06 16.06 10.41
C SER A 18 17.82 16.21 8.91
N THR A 19 16.85 17.01 8.50
CA THR A 19 16.49 17.17 7.08
C THR A 19 16.30 18.63 6.70
N GLY A 20 16.59 18.97 5.45
CA GLY A 20 16.13 20.22 4.83
C GLY A 20 14.67 20.17 4.40
N ILE A 21 14.17 21.28 3.87
CA ILE A 21 12.88 21.33 3.16
C ILE A 21 12.97 20.56 1.84
N GLY A 22 11.96 19.72 1.57
CA GLY A 22 11.86 18.91 0.36
C GLY A 22 11.13 17.59 0.60
N CYS A 23 11.06 16.72 -0.42
CA CYS A 23 10.35 15.44 -0.30
C CYS A 23 10.90 14.53 0.82
N HIS A 24 12.19 14.64 1.12
CA HIS A 24 12.85 13.91 2.21
C HIS A 24 12.38 14.36 3.60
N MET A 25 11.76 15.54 3.74
CA MET A 25 11.13 15.97 5.00
C MET A 25 9.92 15.12 5.39
N MET A 26 9.26 14.47 4.42
CA MET A 26 8.09 13.60 4.68
C MET A 26 8.41 12.38 5.56
N VAL A 27 9.69 12.12 5.84
CA VAL A 27 10.10 11.05 6.75
C VAL A 27 10.01 11.44 8.22
N ILE A 28 9.78 12.72 8.52
CA ILE A 28 9.48 13.17 9.88
C ILE A 28 8.15 12.56 10.32
N GLY A 29 8.14 11.96 11.51
CA GLY A 29 7.01 11.19 12.02
C GLY A 29 6.91 9.76 11.45
N MET A 30 7.88 9.33 10.63
CA MET A 30 8.10 7.92 10.32
C MET A 30 9.10 7.30 11.29
N GLU A 31 9.09 5.97 11.43
CA GLU A 31 10.14 5.19 12.12
C GLU A 31 11.45 5.18 11.31
N ARG A 32 12.10 6.35 11.20
CA ARG A 32 13.31 6.59 10.38
C ARG A 32 14.33 7.50 11.07
N GLU A 33 14.23 7.67 12.39
CA GLU A 33 15.17 8.42 13.24
C GLU A 33 15.51 9.84 12.71
N THR A 34 14.57 10.47 12.01
CA THR A 34 14.73 11.85 11.51
C THR A 34 13.95 12.81 12.40
N SER A 35 14.70 13.65 13.12
CA SER A 35 14.19 14.37 14.29
C SER A 35 13.54 15.72 13.99
N THR A 36 14.04 16.46 13.00
CA THR A 36 13.57 17.83 12.72
C THR A 36 13.92 18.28 11.31
N PHE A 37 13.33 19.40 10.88
CA PHE A 37 13.61 20.07 9.62
C PHE A 37 14.09 21.52 9.80
N THR A 38 14.59 22.12 8.72
CA THR A 38 15.07 23.51 8.69
C THR A 38 14.79 24.17 7.32
N GLN A 39 14.91 25.50 7.25
CA GLN A 39 14.87 26.26 6.00
C GLN A 39 16.05 25.90 5.07
N MET A 40 15.90 26.19 3.77
CA MET A 40 16.95 25.95 2.76
C MET A 40 18.27 26.65 3.13
N GLY A 41 19.37 25.90 3.17
CA GLY A 41 20.70 26.39 3.55
C GLY A 41 20.95 26.39 5.06
N GLY A 42 19.97 25.99 5.87
CA GLY A 42 20.12 25.79 7.31
C GLY A 42 20.51 24.35 7.70
N GLU A 43 20.62 23.44 6.73
CA GLU A 43 20.83 22.01 6.98
C GLU A 43 22.08 21.73 7.81
N GLY A 44 21.91 21.07 8.95
CA GLY A 44 22.99 20.78 9.90
C GLY A 44 23.39 21.97 10.79
N GLY A 45 22.83 23.16 10.60
CA GLY A 45 23.14 24.33 11.44
C GLY A 45 22.76 24.13 12.91
N SER A 46 21.63 23.47 13.19
CA SER A 46 21.24 23.12 14.56
C SER A 46 22.24 22.18 15.25
N TRP A 47 22.95 21.34 14.49
CA TRP A 47 23.98 20.44 15.01
C TRP A 47 25.24 21.19 15.44
N ILE A 48 25.61 22.25 14.71
CA ILE A 48 26.73 23.12 15.11
C ILE A 48 26.50 23.66 16.52
N GLY A 49 25.28 24.10 16.83
CA GLY A 49 24.92 24.57 18.17
C GLY A 49 24.75 23.47 19.21
N LEU A 50 24.24 22.29 18.82
CA LEU A 50 23.90 21.21 19.76
C LEU A 50 25.08 20.30 20.13
N SER A 51 25.98 20.04 19.17
CA SER A 51 27.07 19.06 19.32
C SER A 51 27.96 19.25 20.56
N PRO A 52 28.22 20.47 21.09
CA PRO A 52 29.00 20.62 22.32
C PRO A 52 28.26 20.21 23.61
N PHE A 53 26.94 19.97 23.54
CA PHE A 53 26.07 19.75 24.69
C PHE A 53 25.43 18.36 24.72
N THR A 54 25.95 17.42 23.93
CA THR A 54 25.44 16.04 23.84
C THR A 54 26.60 15.05 23.72
N ASP A 55 26.38 13.81 24.17
CA ASP A 55 27.31 12.69 23.97
C ASP A 55 27.19 12.06 22.56
N GLU A 56 26.18 12.45 21.79
CA GLU A 56 26.03 12.04 20.39
C GLU A 56 27.20 12.60 19.57
N LYS A 57 27.95 11.72 18.90
CA LYS A 57 29.18 12.13 18.20
C LYS A 57 28.96 12.54 16.76
N HIS A 58 27.85 12.16 16.14
CA HIS A 58 27.64 12.30 14.71
C HIS A 58 26.14 12.32 14.39
N ILE A 59 25.77 13.10 13.37
CA ILE A 59 24.44 13.02 12.76
C ILE A 59 24.51 12.89 11.24
N PHE A 60 23.43 12.38 10.66
CA PHE A 60 23.18 12.47 9.22
C PHE A 60 22.35 13.72 8.88
N VAL A 61 22.69 14.38 7.77
CA VAL A 61 21.98 15.58 7.31
C VAL A 61 21.45 15.34 5.90
N ASN A 62 20.15 15.09 5.77
CA ASN A 62 19.51 14.87 4.47
C ASN A 62 19.28 16.23 3.76
N MET A 63 19.83 16.37 2.56
CA MET A 63 19.77 17.60 1.76
C MET A 63 19.37 17.26 0.32
N GLY A 64 18.39 17.94 -0.25
CA GLY A 64 18.05 17.78 -1.67
C GLY A 64 19.08 18.46 -2.57
N ASP A 65 19.22 18.01 -3.82
CA ASP A 65 20.07 18.64 -4.83
C ASP A 65 19.66 20.09 -5.15
N GLY A 66 18.37 20.39 -5.18
CA GLY A 66 17.88 21.77 -5.35
C GLY A 66 18.30 22.69 -4.19
N THR A 67 18.25 22.18 -2.96
CA THR A 67 18.71 22.94 -1.79
C THR A 67 20.22 23.09 -1.77
N TYR A 68 20.96 22.04 -2.12
CA TYR A 68 22.41 22.08 -2.28
C TYR A 68 22.83 23.21 -3.21
N PHE A 69 22.18 23.30 -4.38
CA PHE A 69 22.43 24.34 -5.38
C PHE A 69 22.09 25.74 -4.88
N HIS A 70 20.92 25.92 -4.25
CA HIS A 70 20.46 27.23 -3.80
C HIS A 70 21.36 27.83 -2.72
N SER A 71 21.61 27.08 -1.64
CA SER A 71 22.38 27.59 -0.48
C SER A 71 23.01 26.51 0.41
N GLY A 72 22.76 25.23 0.14
CA GLY A 72 23.19 24.12 0.99
C GLY A 72 24.72 23.95 1.06
N LEU A 73 25.46 24.34 0.02
CA LEU A 73 26.93 24.33 0.05
C LEU A 73 27.49 25.19 1.19
N LEU A 74 26.87 26.35 1.47
CA LEU A 74 27.30 27.22 2.57
C LEU A 74 27.07 26.56 3.94
N ALA A 75 26.03 25.75 4.08
CA ALA A 75 25.77 24.98 5.29
C ALA A 75 26.86 23.93 5.55
N ILE A 76 27.27 23.21 4.49
CA ILE A 76 28.38 22.25 4.55
C ILE A 76 29.68 22.94 4.94
N ARG A 77 30.00 24.08 4.32
CA ARG A 77 31.17 24.89 4.66
C ARG A 77 31.18 25.32 6.12
N ALA A 78 30.03 25.78 6.63
CA ALA A 78 29.89 26.18 8.03
C ALA A 78 30.15 25.01 9.00
N ALA A 79 29.64 23.81 8.70
CA ALA A 79 29.89 22.61 9.50
C ALA A 79 31.38 22.18 9.46
N ILE A 80 32.03 22.28 8.31
CA ILE A 80 33.47 22.03 8.17
C ILE A 80 34.27 23.01 9.04
N ALA A 81 33.95 24.31 8.95
CA ALA A 81 34.61 25.35 9.74
C ALA A 81 34.41 25.17 11.26
N ALA A 82 33.21 24.74 11.66
CA ALA A 82 32.89 24.42 13.05
C ALA A 82 33.53 23.11 13.55
N LYS A 83 34.15 22.32 12.66
CA LYS A 83 34.79 21.03 12.97
C LYS A 83 33.84 20.02 13.63
N VAL A 84 32.55 20.08 13.30
CA VAL A 84 31.59 19.10 13.79
C VAL A 84 31.63 17.83 12.94
N SER A 85 31.32 16.71 13.57
CA SER A 85 31.20 15.42 12.88
C SER A 85 29.77 15.24 12.36
N ALA A 86 29.61 15.19 11.04
CA ALA A 86 28.32 14.99 10.38
C ALA A 86 28.50 14.42 8.97
N THR A 87 27.53 13.61 8.52
CA THR A 87 27.48 13.15 7.12
C THR A 87 26.35 13.87 6.39
N TYR A 88 26.70 14.73 5.44
CA TYR A 88 25.74 15.35 4.55
C TYR A 88 25.36 14.38 3.43
N LYS A 89 24.09 13.99 3.41
CA LYS A 89 23.49 13.10 2.40
C LYS A 89 22.83 13.97 1.34
N ILE A 90 23.53 14.20 0.25
CA ILE A 90 23.03 14.96 -0.90
C ILE A 90 22.20 14.02 -1.77
N LEU A 91 20.88 14.17 -1.70
CA LEU A 91 19.90 13.31 -2.34
C LEU A 91 19.64 13.78 -3.78
N TYR A 92 20.52 13.38 -4.69
CA TYR A 92 20.50 13.77 -6.09
C TYR A 92 19.43 12.99 -6.86
N ASN A 93 18.44 13.70 -7.41
CA ASN A 93 17.29 13.09 -8.07
C ASN A 93 16.99 13.69 -9.46
N ASP A 94 17.82 14.60 -9.94
CA ASP A 94 17.82 15.18 -11.30
C ASP A 94 16.56 16.05 -11.62
N ALA A 95 15.87 16.54 -10.58
CA ALA A 95 14.75 17.47 -10.72
C ALA A 95 14.48 18.22 -9.41
N VAL A 96 13.99 19.46 -9.46
CA VAL A 96 13.45 20.10 -8.24
C VAL A 96 12.18 19.36 -7.85
N ALA A 97 12.30 18.45 -6.89
CA ALA A 97 11.18 17.66 -6.41
C ALA A 97 10.15 18.60 -5.76
N MET A 98 8.85 18.31 -5.93
CA MET A 98 7.70 19.14 -5.51
C MET A 98 7.24 20.25 -6.46
N THR A 99 8.03 20.70 -7.44
CA THR A 99 7.61 21.77 -8.39
C THR A 99 6.99 21.25 -9.68
N GLY A 100 6.71 19.95 -9.73
CA GLY A 100 6.20 19.31 -10.93
C GLY A 100 7.25 19.14 -12.02
N GLY A 101 8.53 18.95 -11.64
CA GLY A 101 9.62 18.55 -12.54
C GLY A 101 10.35 19.70 -13.22
N GLN A 102 10.43 20.86 -12.55
CA GLN A 102 11.32 21.93 -12.99
C GLN A 102 12.78 21.50 -12.82
N ARG A 103 13.66 21.97 -13.71
CA ARG A 103 15.10 21.84 -13.51
C ARG A 103 15.57 22.92 -12.54
N HIS A 104 16.76 22.71 -11.97
CA HIS A 104 17.47 23.75 -11.23
C HIS A 104 17.77 24.92 -12.19
N ASP A 105 17.90 26.14 -11.67
CA ASP A 105 18.22 27.33 -12.49
C ASP A 105 19.63 27.26 -13.12
N GLY A 106 20.47 26.30 -12.69
CA GLY A 106 21.80 26.02 -13.26
C GLY A 106 22.11 24.51 -13.39
N GLU A 107 23.31 24.19 -13.90
CA GLU A 107 23.75 22.80 -14.12
C GLU A 107 24.35 22.19 -12.83
N VAL A 108 23.55 21.40 -12.13
CA VAL A 108 23.99 20.57 -11.00
C VAL A 108 24.17 19.15 -11.49
N SER A 109 25.33 18.55 -11.24
CA SER A 109 25.64 17.17 -11.61
C SER A 109 26.33 16.45 -10.45
N VAL A 110 26.31 15.12 -10.45
CA VAL A 110 27.05 14.34 -9.45
C VAL A 110 28.56 14.68 -9.45
N PRO A 111 29.26 14.76 -10.60
CA PRO A 111 30.66 15.18 -10.62
C PRO A 111 30.90 16.57 -10.02
N SER A 112 30.06 17.57 -10.37
CA SER A 112 30.25 18.93 -9.85
C SER A 112 30.01 19.03 -8.34
N ILE A 113 29.03 18.30 -7.80
CA ILE A 113 28.81 18.20 -6.33
C ILE A 113 30.05 17.58 -5.65
N VAL A 114 30.55 16.49 -6.22
CA VAL A 114 31.71 15.76 -5.66
C VAL A 114 32.95 16.65 -5.63
N GLU A 115 33.26 17.33 -6.73
CA GLU A 115 34.42 18.22 -6.82
C GLU A 115 34.32 19.41 -5.87
N GLN A 116 33.15 20.06 -5.80
CA GLN A 116 32.92 21.18 -4.89
C GLN A 116 33.07 20.77 -3.43
N THR A 117 32.43 19.67 -3.01
CA THR A 117 32.49 19.24 -1.61
C THR A 117 33.88 18.74 -1.19
N LEU A 118 34.66 18.15 -2.11
CA LEU A 118 36.07 17.87 -1.89
C LEU A 118 36.87 19.16 -1.70
N ALA A 119 36.65 20.17 -2.55
CA ALA A 119 37.34 21.46 -2.48
C ALA A 119 37.03 22.24 -1.18
N GLU A 120 35.81 22.12 -0.65
CA GLU A 120 35.44 22.67 0.66
C GLU A 120 36.15 22.01 1.84
N GLY A 121 36.75 20.82 1.64
CA GLY A 121 37.49 20.10 2.68
C GLY A 121 36.72 18.99 3.39
N ALA A 122 35.67 18.44 2.75
CA ALA A 122 35.02 17.23 3.26
C ALA A 122 36.05 16.10 3.43
N LYS A 123 36.06 15.44 4.60
CA LYS A 123 37.03 14.39 4.95
C LYS A 123 36.91 13.16 4.07
N ARG A 124 35.69 12.86 3.63
CA ARG A 124 35.38 11.74 2.75
C ARG A 124 34.16 12.07 1.92
N VAL A 125 34.24 11.78 0.62
CA VAL A 125 33.11 11.90 -0.32
C VAL A 125 32.85 10.52 -0.95
N VAL A 126 31.60 10.09 -0.95
CA VAL A 126 31.17 8.78 -1.49
C VAL A 126 29.95 8.98 -2.38
N VAL A 127 29.91 8.27 -3.50
CA VAL A 127 28.72 8.22 -4.37
C VAL A 127 28.05 6.87 -4.22
N VAL A 128 26.76 6.90 -3.90
CA VAL A 128 25.89 5.74 -3.82
C VAL A 128 24.85 5.86 -4.94
N SER A 129 24.86 4.96 -5.92
CA SER A 129 24.01 5.06 -7.11
C SER A 129 23.14 3.83 -7.35
N GLU A 130 21.99 4.02 -8.01
CA GLU A 130 21.22 2.92 -8.64
C GLU A 130 21.99 2.26 -9.79
N LYS A 131 22.91 2.99 -10.44
CA LYS A 131 23.72 2.52 -11.57
C LYS A 131 25.19 2.93 -11.40
N PRO A 132 25.93 2.27 -10.48
CA PRO A 132 27.34 2.58 -10.21
C PRO A 132 28.22 2.65 -11.45
N GLU A 133 27.94 1.81 -12.45
CA GLU A 133 28.67 1.75 -13.72
C GLU A 133 28.67 3.07 -14.50
N ALA A 134 27.67 3.93 -14.29
CA ALA A 134 27.59 5.24 -14.95
C ALA A 134 28.67 6.22 -14.47
N TRP A 135 29.26 5.98 -13.29
CA TRP A 135 30.25 6.85 -12.65
C TRP A 135 31.67 6.28 -12.69
N ALA A 136 31.83 5.04 -13.15
CA ALA A 136 33.12 4.38 -13.22
C ALA A 136 34.06 5.13 -14.19
N GLY A 137 35.21 5.57 -13.67
CA GLY A 137 36.22 6.32 -14.44
C GLY A 137 35.89 7.80 -14.68
N VAL A 138 34.75 8.30 -14.21
CA VAL A 138 34.33 9.71 -14.35
C VAL A 138 34.72 10.54 -13.11
N LEU A 139 34.63 9.94 -11.92
CA LEU A 139 34.85 10.65 -10.65
C LEU A 139 36.33 10.61 -10.21
N PRO A 140 36.76 11.57 -9.36
CA PRO A 140 38.11 11.57 -8.78
C PRO A 140 38.47 10.26 -8.08
N ARG A 141 39.73 9.83 -8.16
CA ARG A 141 40.22 8.57 -7.57
C ARG A 141 40.02 8.46 -6.05
N SER A 142 39.90 9.59 -5.36
CA SER A 142 39.64 9.65 -3.91
C SER A 142 38.21 9.25 -3.54
N VAL A 143 37.29 9.21 -4.50
CA VAL A 143 35.85 8.97 -4.30
C VAL A 143 35.55 7.51 -4.60
N THR A 144 34.89 6.84 -3.65
CA THR A 144 34.39 5.48 -3.89
C THR A 144 32.96 5.51 -4.38
N ILE A 145 32.63 4.56 -5.25
CA ILE A 145 31.31 4.41 -5.86
C ILE A 145 30.74 3.07 -5.38
N HIS A 146 29.51 3.09 -4.87
CA HIS A 146 28.83 1.92 -4.33
C HIS A 146 27.42 1.80 -4.91
N HIS A 147 26.87 0.59 -4.95
CA HIS A 147 25.45 0.42 -5.26
C HIS A 147 24.61 0.86 -4.06
N ARG A 148 23.39 1.38 -4.29
CA ARG A 148 22.41 1.75 -3.25
C ARG A 148 22.06 0.65 -2.24
N ASP A 149 22.47 -0.57 -2.53
CA ASP A 149 22.29 -1.76 -1.71
C ASP A 149 23.31 -1.85 -0.57
N GLU A 150 24.43 -1.16 -0.71
CA GLU A 150 25.52 -1.06 0.26
C GLU A 150 25.39 0.18 1.14
N LEU A 151 24.29 0.93 1.00
CA LEU A 151 24.06 2.21 1.66
C LEU A 151 24.27 2.14 3.18
N ASP A 152 23.77 1.11 3.86
CA ASP A 152 23.91 0.98 5.31
C ASP A 152 25.39 0.83 5.73
N ALA A 153 26.12 -0.07 5.07
CA ALA A 153 27.55 -0.27 5.33
C ALA A 153 28.38 0.98 5.06
N VAL A 154 28.09 1.68 3.95
CA VAL A 154 28.71 2.97 3.62
C VAL A 154 28.41 4.02 4.69
N GLN A 155 27.16 4.14 5.11
CA GLN A 155 26.77 5.11 6.14
C GLN A 155 27.45 4.82 7.49
N ARG A 156 27.56 3.56 7.92
CA ARG A 156 28.29 3.19 9.14
C ARG A 156 29.76 3.59 9.06
N ALA A 157 30.41 3.31 7.93
CA ALA A 157 31.80 3.72 7.72
C ALA A 157 31.98 5.24 7.75
N LEU A 158 31.02 6.02 7.22
CA LEU A 158 31.07 7.48 7.24
C LEU A 158 30.77 8.08 8.62
N ARG A 159 29.90 7.44 9.40
CA ARG A 159 29.53 7.85 10.77
C ARG A 159 30.73 7.86 11.71
N ASP A 160 31.65 6.92 11.53
CA ASP A 160 32.79 6.74 12.43
C ASP A 160 34.00 7.63 12.06
N ILE A 161 33.87 8.50 11.06
CA ILE A 161 34.90 9.47 10.66
C ILE A 161 34.66 10.81 11.37
N GLU A 162 35.68 11.30 12.08
CA GLU A 162 35.64 12.62 12.70
C GLU A 162 35.69 13.75 11.66
N GLY A 163 34.79 14.71 11.79
CA GLY A 163 34.59 15.83 10.86
C GLY A 163 33.49 15.57 9.82
N VAL A 164 33.39 16.48 8.86
CA VAL A 164 32.31 16.44 7.87
C VAL A 164 32.64 15.47 6.73
N THR A 165 31.69 14.57 6.45
CA THR A 165 31.71 13.67 5.29
C THR A 165 30.50 13.91 4.40
N VAL A 166 30.58 13.50 3.13
CA VAL A 166 29.51 13.69 2.16
C VAL A 166 29.18 12.38 1.46
N LEU A 167 27.89 12.07 1.39
CA LEU A 167 27.33 10.96 0.63
C LEU A 167 26.39 11.53 -0.44
N VAL A 168 26.75 11.40 -1.71
CA VAL A 168 25.87 11.74 -2.83
C VAL A 168 25.05 10.51 -3.18
N PHE A 169 23.74 10.54 -2.92
CA PHE A 169 22.82 9.47 -3.27
C PHE A 169 22.17 9.77 -4.62
N ASP A 170 22.67 9.13 -5.67
CA ASP A 170 22.23 9.31 -7.06
C ASP A 170 21.13 8.33 -7.43
N GLN A 171 19.89 8.83 -7.49
CA GLN A 171 18.78 8.09 -8.05
C GLN A 171 17.67 9.04 -8.53
N VAL A 172 17.41 9.02 -9.84
CA VAL A 172 16.38 9.87 -10.48
C VAL A 172 15.01 9.71 -9.81
N CYS A 173 14.33 10.84 -9.61
CA CYS A 173 12.99 10.91 -9.04
C CYS A 173 11.99 9.97 -9.75
N ALA A 174 11.24 9.19 -8.97
CA ALA A 174 10.30 8.20 -9.50
C ALA A 174 9.16 8.81 -10.33
N ALA A 175 8.67 9.99 -9.93
CA ALA A 175 7.64 10.71 -10.66
C ALA A 175 8.17 11.20 -12.02
N GLU A 176 9.41 11.65 -12.05
CA GLU A 176 10.07 12.15 -13.25
C GLU A 176 10.45 11.00 -14.21
N LYS A 177 10.98 9.87 -13.70
CA LYS A 177 11.15 8.63 -14.47
C LYS A 177 9.86 8.26 -15.21
N ARG A 178 8.70 8.31 -14.54
CA ARG A 178 7.40 8.02 -15.16
C ARG A 178 7.03 9.05 -16.23
N ARG A 179 7.25 10.34 -16.00
CA ARG A 179 6.95 11.39 -16.98
C ARG A 179 7.83 11.25 -18.23
N ARG A 180 9.14 11.06 -18.06
CA ARG A 180 10.07 10.86 -19.18
C ARG A 180 9.75 9.59 -19.97
N ARG A 181 9.40 8.48 -19.30
CA ARG A 181 8.92 7.25 -19.95
C ARG A 181 7.68 7.49 -20.81
N LYS A 182 6.69 8.26 -20.33
CA LYS A 182 5.51 8.64 -21.12
C LYS A 182 5.87 9.45 -22.37
N ARG A 183 6.94 10.24 -22.32
CA ARG A 183 7.45 11.04 -23.44
C ARG A 183 8.49 10.31 -24.31
N GLY A 184 8.80 9.04 -24.02
CA GLY A 184 9.85 8.29 -24.71
C GLY A 184 11.30 8.69 -24.36
N ALA A 185 11.51 9.59 -23.40
CA ALA A 185 12.83 10.14 -23.03
C ALA A 185 13.54 9.37 -21.89
N TYR A 186 13.05 8.18 -21.53
CA TYR A 186 13.68 7.35 -20.49
C TYR A 186 13.32 5.87 -20.69
N PRO A 187 14.26 4.93 -20.48
CA PRO A 187 14.02 3.51 -20.71
C PRO A 187 12.94 2.92 -19.80
N VAL A 188 12.10 2.08 -20.39
CA VAL A 188 11.11 1.26 -19.68
C VAL A 188 11.77 -0.04 -19.27
N SER A 189 11.68 -0.40 -17.98
CA SER A 189 12.22 -1.69 -17.52
C SER A 189 11.42 -2.84 -18.15
N PRO A 190 12.09 -3.85 -18.73
CA PRO A 190 11.41 -5.05 -19.22
C PRO A 190 11.01 -6.01 -18.09
N LYS A 191 11.28 -5.64 -16.83
CA LYS A 191 11.06 -6.47 -15.66
C LYS A 191 9.92 -5.92 -14.80
N ARG A 192 8.98 -6.78 -14.42
CA ARG A 192 7.86 -6.45 -13.53
C ARG A 192 7.75 -7.44 -12.39
N ALA A 193 7.58 -6.94 -11.18
CA ALA A 193 7.29 -7.79 -10.02
C ALA A 193 5.84 -8.24 -10.06
N PHE A 194 5.59 -9.51 -9.71
CA PHE A 194 4.27 -10.09 -9.54
C PHE A 194 4.28 -10.97 -8.29
N ILE A 195 3.14 -11.08 -7.60
CA ILE A 195 3.00 -11.87 -6.38
C ILE A 195 2.02 -13.01 -6.64
N ASN A 196 2.45 -14.25 -6.41
CA ASN A 196 1.55 -15.39 -6.30
C ASN A 196 0.81 -15.31 -4.94
N GLU A 197 -0.44 -14.89 -4.95
CA GLU A 197 -1.23 -14.69 -3.72
C GLU A 197 -1.49 -15.98 -2.92
N LEU A 198 -1.51 -17.15 -3.58
CA LEU A 198 -1.66 -18.44 -2.91
C LEU A 198 -0.43 -18.77 -2.05
N VAL A 199 0.75 -18.32 -2.48
CA VAL A 199 2.00 -18.45 -1.70
C VAL A 199 2.12 -17.30 -0.68
N CYS A 200 1.53 -16.14 -0.95
CA CYS A 200 1.63 -14.99 -0.08
C CYS A 200 0.99 -15.27 1.30
N GLU A 201 1.69 -14.89 2.37
CA GLU A 201 1.19 -15.01 3.74
C GLU A 201 0.62 -13.69 4.27
N GLY A 202 0.63 -12.62 3.46
CA GLY A 202 0.10 -11.31 3.86
C GLY A 202 0.94 -10.57 4.91
N CYS A 203 2.17 -11.01 5.19
CA CYS A 203 3.01 -10.51 6.29
C CYS A 203 3.45 -9.05 6.16
N GLY A 204 3.43 -8.46 4.97
CA GLY A 204 3.80 -7.05 4.77
C GLY A 204 5.30 -6.76 4.74
N ASP A 205 6.18 -7.77 4.86
CA ASP A 205 7.63 -7.58 4.82
C ASP A 205 8.11 -6.89 3.53
N CYS A 206 7.53 -7.24 2.39
CA CYS A 206 7.79 -6.56 1.13
C CYS A 206 7.45 -5.05 1.14
N SER A 207 6.46 -4.62 1.93
CA SER A 207 6.12 -3.22 2.16
C SER A 207 7.11 -2.58 3.14
N ALA A 208 7.48 -3.27 4.22
CA ALA A 208 8.45 -2.79 5.20
C ALA A 208 9.81 -2.46 4.55
N VAL A 209 10.36 -3.39 3.75
CA VAL A 209 11.68 -3.20 3.13
C VAL A 209 11.71 -2.19 1.99
N SER A 210 10.56 -1.92 1.34
CA SER A 210 10.51 -1.09 0.13
C SER A 210 9.80 0.24 0.32
N ASN A 211 9.03 0.38 1.40
CA ASN A 211 8.09 1.47 1.63
C ASN A 211 7.28 1.80 0.35
N CYS A 212 6.80 0.77 -0.34
CA CYS A 212 6.21 0.88 -1.67
C CYS A 212 4.68 0.78 -1.65
N ILE A 213 4.04 1.87 -2.03
CA ILE A 213 2.58 1.97 -2.11
C ILE A 213 1.95 1.22 -3.30
N SER A 214 2.75 0.71 -4.25
CA SER A 214 2.23 -0.19 -5.29
C SER A 214 1.98 -1.62 -4.80
N ILE A 215 2.28 -1.90 -3.53
CA ILE A 215 1.93 -3.17 -2.88
C ILE A 215 0.59 -2.96 -2.18
N GLU A 216 -0.46 -3.55 -2.73
CA GLU A 216 -1.83 -3.40 -2.24
C GLU A 216 -2.26 -4.66 -1.49
N PRO A 217 -3.17 -4.54 -0.50
CA PRO A 217 -3.86 -5.70 0.02
C PRO A 217 -4.75 -6.31 -1.07
N GLU A 218 -4.86 -7.63 -1.06
CA GLU A 218 -5.81 -8.38 -1.87
C GLU A 218 -6.61 -9.28 -0.94
N GLU A 219 -7.92 -9.11 -0.86
CA GLU A 219 -8.77 -10.03 -0.09
C GLU A 219 -8.99 -11.29 -0.91
N THR A 220 -8.68 -12.44 -0.30
CA THR A 220 -8.87 -13.75 -0.92
C THR A 220 -9.69 -14.63 0.01
N GLU A 221 -10.19 -15.72 -0.53
CA GLU A 221 -10.91 -16.75 0.21
C GLU A 221 -10.03 -17.43 1.29
N PHE A 222 -8.70 -17.23 1.26
CA PHE A 222 -7.72 -17.69 2.25
C PHE A 222 -7.14 -16.54 3.10
N GLY A 223 -7.86 -15.43 3.20
CA GLY A 223 -7.50 -14.24 3.97
C GLY A 223 -6.73 -13.20 3.16
N ARG A 224 -6.37 -12.10 3.83
CA ARG A 224 -5.70 -10.95 3.19
C ARG A 224 -4.29 -11.30 2.70
N LYS A 225 -4.07 -11.09 1.40
CA LYS A 225 -2.80 -11.27 0.68
C LYS A 225 -2.26 -9.93 0.20
N ARG A 226 -1.22 -9.98 -0.63
CA ARG A 226 -0.61 -8.79 -1.25
C ARG A 226 -0.58 -8.96 -2.76
N ARG A 227 -0.81 -7.89 -3.49
CA ARG A 227 -0.65 -7.82 -4.95
C ARG A 227 0.18 -6.61 -5.35
N ILE A 228 0.75 -6.66 -6.56
CA ILE A 228 1.43 -5.50 -7.16
C ILE A 228 0.46 -4.81 -8.11
N ASN A 229 0.17 -3.53 -7.86
CA ASN A 229 -0.53 -2.69 -8.82
C ASN A 229 0.42 -2.36 -9.99
N GLN A 230 0.19 -3.02 -11.13
CA GLN A 230 1.04 -2.89 -12.32
C GLN A 230 0.98 -1.50 -12.96
N SER A 231 -0.12 -0.77 -12.75
CA SER A 231 -0.37 0.58 -13.31
C SER A 231 0.37 1.68 -12.53
N SER A 232 0.54 1.50 -11.22
CA SER A 232 1.27 2.44 -10.36
C SER A 232 2.75 2.05 -10.15
N CYS A 233 3.12 0.80 -10.43
CA CYS A 233 4.47 0.30 -10.24
C CYS A 233 5.50 0.98 -11.18
N ASN A 234 6.56 1.54 -10.58
CA ASN A 234 7.66 2.19 -11.29
C ASN A 234 8.85 1.27 -11.59
N THR A 235 8.68 -0.05 -11.36
CA THR A 235 9.67 -1.11 -11.65
C THR A 235 11.04 -0.94 -10.95
N ASP A 236 11.01 -0.40 -9.73
CA ASP A 236 12.18 -0.30 -8.83
C ASP A 236 12.61 -1.65 -8.23
N LEU A 237 11.65 -2.59 -8.14
CA LEU A 237 11.84 -3.98 -7.68
C LEU A 237 12.37 -4.17 -6.25
N SER A 238 12.59 -3.12 -5.44
CA SER A 238 13.05 -3.27 -4.05
C SER A 238 12.10 -4.09 -3.18
N CYS A 239 10.81 -4.18 -3.52
CA CYS A 239 9.86 -5.07 -2.85
C CYS A 239 10.25 -6.55 -2.89
N ILE A 240 11.03 -6.96 -3.91
CA ILE A 240 11.56 -8.32 -4.03
C ILE A 240 12.61 -8.58 -2.95
N LYS A 241 13.21 -7.58 -2.30
CA LYS A 241 14.17 -7.82 -1.23
C LYS A 241 13.53 -8.43 0.03
N GLY A 242 12.20 -8.32 0.17
CA GLY A 242 11.49 -8.93 1.29
C GLY A 242 11.63 -10.46 1.28
N PHE A 243 11.73 -11.07 2.45
CA PHE A 243 11.90 -12.50 2.63
C PHE A 243 10.58 -13.26 2.40
N CYS A 244 10.23 -13.37 1.12
CA CYS A 244 8.99 -13.99 0.66
C CYS A 244 9.20 -14.76 -0.65
N PRO A 245 8.84 -16.06 -0.72
CA PRO A 245 8.92 -16.87 -1.93
C PRO A 245 7.74 -16.66 -2.90
N SER A 246 6.77 -15.79 -2.56
CA SER A 246 5.62 -15.49 -3.43
C SER A 246 5.98 -14.64 -4.64
N PHE A 247 7.12 -13.94 -4.60
CA PHE A 247 7.52 -13.03 -5.66
C PHE A 247 8.06 -13.77 -6.88
N VAL A 248 7.55 -13.35 -8.03
CA VAL A 248 8.17 -13.65 -9.32
C VAL A 248 8.47 -12.34 -10.06
N THR A 249 9.49 -12.37 -10.91
CA THR A 249 9.70 -11.32 -11.92
C THR A 249 9.22 -11.84 -13.26
N VAL A 250 8.34 -11.09 -13.91
CA VAL A 250 7.99 -11.24 -15.31
C VAL A 250 9.01 -10.44 -16.10
N GLU A 251 9.83 -11.11 -16.92
CA GLU A 251 10.82 -10.52 -17.82
C GLU A 251 10.32 -10.63 -19.27
N GLY A 252 10.13 -9.49 -19.93
CA GLY A 252 9.46 -9.41 -21.22
C GLY A 252 7.95 -9.24 -21.09
N GLY A 253 7.24 -9.36 -22.21
CA GLY A 253 5.80 -9.10 -22.32
C GLY A 253 5.38 -7.65 -22.01
N THR A 254 4.11 -7.37 -22.22
CA THR A 254 3.47 -6.09 -21.89
C THR A 254 2.29 -6.30 -20.97
N ILE A 255 1.92 -5.28 -20.20
CA ILE A 255 0.66 -5.33 -19.44
C ILE A 255 -0.48 -5.35 -20.45
N ARG A 256 -1.35 -6.36 -20.34
CA ARG A 256 -2.57 -6.42 -21.13
C ARG A 256 -3.45 -5.23 -20.77
N LYS A 257 -3.81 -4.43 -21.77
CA LYS A 257 -4.80 -3.37 -21.59
C LYS A 257 -6.19 -4.02 -21.52
N PRO A 258 -7.02 -3.73 -20.51
CA PRO A 258 -8.40 -4.16 -20.52
C PRO A 258 -9.07 -3.61 -21.77
N LYS A 259 -9.74 -4.47 -22.55
CA LYS A 259 -10.53 -4.01 -23.69
C LYS A 259 -11.74 -3.25 -23.13
N ALA A 260 -11.85 -1.97 -23.47
CA ALA A 260 -13.04 -1.19 -23.15
C ALA A 260 -14.26 -1.92 -23.74
N ARG A 261 -15.24 -2.24 -22.88
CA ARG A 261 -16.42 -3.01 -23.27
C ARG A 261 -17.51 -2.13 -23.87
N ALA A 262 -17.62 -0.89 -23.39
CA ALA A 262 -18.56 0.08 -23.92
C ALA A 262 -18.02 1.50 -23.69
N VAL A 263 -17.45 2.09 -24.75
CA VAL A 263 -16.92 3.46 -24.72
C VAL A 263 -18.04 4.51 -24.77
N THR A 264 -19.25 4.12 -25.18
CA THR A 264 -20.42 5.01 -25.22
C THR A 264 -21.53 4.46 -24.32
N ALA A 265 -21.99 5.28 -23.39
CA ALA A 265 -23.30 5.12 -22.78
C ALA A 265 -24.28 5.98 -23.60
N GLY A 266 -25.36 5.42 -24.12
CA GLY A 266 -26.44 6.26 -24.65
C GLY A 266 -27.02 7.09 -23.50
N SER A 267 -26.89 8.41 -23.55
CA SER A 267 -27.39 9.36 -22.53
C SER A 267 -28.82 9.83 -22.81
N ASP A 268 -29.33 9.57 -24.01
CA ASP A 268 -30.43 10.32 -24.61
C ASP A 268 -31.81 10.02 -24.01
N GLN A 269 -31.88 9.20 -22.95
CA GLN A 269 -33.13 8.77 -22.31
C GLN A 269 -33.09 8.77 -20.76
N LEU A 270 -32.09 9.38 -20.13
CA LEU A 270 -32.06 9.45 -18.66
C LEU A 270 -32.94 10.61 -18.15
N PRO A 271 -33.72 10.40 -17.06
CA PRO A 271 -34.53 11.48 -16.49
C PRO A 271 -33.64 12.60 -15.96
N MET A 272 -34.05 13.86 -16.13
CA MET A 272 -33.33 14.99 -15.54
C MET A 272 -33.63 15.11 -14.04
N PRO A 273 -32.62 15.19 -13.15
CA PRO A 273 -32.85 15.34 -11.72
C PRO A 273 -33.25 16.78 -11.38
N ALA A 274 -33.96 16.94 -10.26
CA ALA A 274 -34.10 18.25 -9.63
C ALA A 274 -32.78 18.63 -8.96
N LEU A 275 -32.18 19.75 -9.37
CA LEU A 275 -30.93 20.25 -8.79
C LEU A 275 -31.23 20.99 -7.47
N ALA A 276 -30.30 20.91 -6.51
CA ALA A 276 -30.43 21.62 -5.24
C ALA A 276 -30.51 23.14 -5.46
N ALA A 277 -31.40 23.80 -4.70
CA ALA A 277 -31.52 25.25 -4.70
C ALA A 277 -30.27 25.92 -4.09
N LEU A 278 -29.88 27.07 -4.64
CA LEU A 278 -28.72 27.87 -4.24
C LEU A 278 -29.13 29.13 -3.47
N ASP A 279 -30.18 29.03 -2.66
CA ASP A 279 -30.68 30.13 -1.80
C ASP A 279 -29.71 30.44 -0.64
N ARG A 280 -28.82 29.49 -0.35
CA ARG A 280 -27.70 29.60 0.59
C ARG A 280 -26.44 29.02 -0.06
N PRO A 281 -25.24 29.32 0.46
CA PRO A 281 -24.02 28.68 -0.01
C PRO A 281 -24.10 27.15 0.04
N TYR A 282 -23.76 26.51 -1.08
CA TYR A 282 -23.70 25.07 -1.24
C TYR A 282 -22.24 24.61 -1.22
N ASN A 283 -21.92 23.73 -0.28
CA ASN A 283 -20.54 23.33 0.01
C ASN A 283 -20.27 21.91 -0.48
N MET A 284 -19.37 21.77 -1.45
CA MET A 284 -18.92 20.48 -1.97
C MET A 284 -17.48 20.21 -1.53
N LEU A 285 -17.28 19.12 -0.81
CA LEU A 285 -15.96 18.62 -0.45
C LEU A 285 -15.58 17.47 -1.39
N LEU A 286 -14.47 17.60 -2.10
CA LEU A 286 -13.92 16.55 -2.94
C LEU A 286 -12.71 15.95 -2.22
N ALA A 287 -12.80 14.69 -1.84
CA ALA A 287 -11.78 13.99 -1.05
C ALA A 287 -11.22 12.82 -1.86
N GLY A 288 -9.89 12.72 -1.95
CA GLY A 288 -9.29 11.59 -2.63
C GLY A 288 -7.77 11.62 -2.62
N ILE A 289 -7.19 10.76 -3.45
CA ILE A 289 -5.75 10.52 -3.46
C ILE A 289 -5.06 11.38 -4.53
N GLY A 290 -3.95 12.00 -4.17
CA GLY A 290 -3.16 12.84 -5.06
C GLY A 290 -2.68 12.10 -6.30
N GLY A 291 -2.92 12.69 -7.46
CA GLY A 291 -2.58 12.10 -8.76
C GLY A 291 -3.64 11.16 -9.36
N THR A 292 -4.82 11.03 -8.75
CA THR A 292 -5.96 10.28 -9.33
C THR A 292 -6.96 11.17 -10.10
N GLY A 293 -6.83 12.50 -10.05
CA GLY A 293 -7.67 13.43 -10.81
C GLY A 293 -8.66 14.27 -9.98
N VAL A 294 -8.56 14.28 -8.65
CA VAL A 294 -9.42 15.09 -7.76
C VAL A 294 -9.43 16.58 -8.16
N ILE A 295 -8.25 17.17 -8.33
CA ILE A 295 -8.09 18.58 -8.73
C ILE A 295 -8.66 18.83 -10.14
N THR A 296 -8.56 17.84 -11.03
CA THR A 296 -9.14 17.95 -12.38
C THR A 296 -10.66 18.06 -12.32
N VAL A 297 -11.31 17.25 -11.47
CA VAL A 297 -12.76 17.36 -11.26
C VAL A 297 -13.11 18.69 -10.58
N SER A 298 -12.32 19.14 -9.60
CA SER A 298 -12.48 20.46 -8.97
C SER A 298 -12.45 21.59 -9.99
N ALA A 299 -11.48 21.56 -10.92
CA ALA A 299 -11.37 22.54 -12.01
C ALA A 299 -12.53 22.47 -13.01
N ILE A 300 -13.00 21.27 -13.39
CA ILE A 300 -14.17 21.09 -14.26
C ILE A 300 -15.42 21.68 -13.60
N LEU A 301 -15.67 21.37 -12.32
CA LEU A 301 -16.81 21.92 -11.57
C LEU A 301 -16.72 23.44 -11.42
N SER A 302 -15.52 23.96 -11.17
CA SER A 302 -15.27 25.41 -11.09
C SER A 302 -15.62 26.12 -12.39
N GLN A 303 -15.16 25.58 -13.51
CA GLN A 303 -15.43 26.13 -14.83
C GLN A 303 -16.92 26.00 -15.19
N ALA A 304 -17.56 24.88 -14.86
CA ALA A 304 -18.99 24.68 -15.09
C ALA A 304 -19.85 25.64 -14.24
N ALA A 305 -19.52 25.83 -12.97
CA ALA A 305 -20.21 26.79 -12.10
C ALA A 305 -20.07 28.23 -12.62
N HIS A 306 -18.88 28.59 -13.12
CA HIS A 306 -18.65 29.89 -13.74
C HIS A 306 -19.50 30.08 -15.01
N LEU A 307 -19.62 29.05 -15.86
CA LEU A 307 -20.49 29.07 -17.05
C LEU A 307 -21.97 29.22 -16.69
N ASP A 308 -22.41 28.71 -15.53
CA ASP A 308 -23.76 28.93 -14.98
C ASP A 308 -23.95 30.31 -14.33
N GLY A 309 -22.90 31.15 -14.28
CA GLY A 309 -22.95 32.48 -13.67
C GLY A 309 -22.99 32.46 -12.14
N LEU A 310 -22.55 31.38 -11.49
CA LEU A 310 -22.55 31.25 -10.04
C LEU A 310 -21.32 31.92 -9.40
N GLY A 311 -21.50 32.43 -8.18
CA GLY A 311 -20.40 32.76 -7.29
C GLY A 311 -19.65 31.50 -6.86
N LEU A 312 -18.32 31.55 -6.86
CA LEU A 312 -17.45 30.41 -6.63
C LEU A 312 -16.24 30.79 -5.77
N LEU A 313 -15.99 30.01 -4.71
CA LEU A 313 -14.71 29.98 -4.00
C LEU A 313 -14.16 28.56 -4.00
N THR A 314 -12.89 28.40 -4.36
CA THR A 314 -12.21 27.10 -4.38
C THR A 314 -10.87 27.11 -3.66
N LEU A 315 -10.60 26.03 -2.93
CA LEU A 315 -9.32 25.78 -2.27
C LEU A 315 -8.93 24.31 -2.47
N ASP A 316 -7.85 24.09 -3.21
CA ASP A 316 -7.25 22.77 -3.35
C ASP A 316 -6.12 22.60 -2.33
N GLN A 317 -6.35 21.75 -1.33
CA GLN A 317 -5.33 21.37 -0.36
C GLN A 317 -4.70 20.05 -0.78
N THR A 318 -3.40 20.09 -1.06
CA THR A 318 -2.60 18.89 -1.35
C THR A 318 -1.66 18.60 -0.20
N GLY A 319 -1.54 17.34 0.21
CA GLY A 319 -0.48 16.92 1.12
C GLY A 319 0.90 17.10 0.50
N LEU A 320 1.95 17.13 1.33
CA LEU A 320 3.37 17.22 0.90
C LEU A 320 3.74 16.18 -0.17
N ALA A 321 3.10 15.01 -0.12
CA ALA A 321 3.27 13.97 -1.12
C ALA A 321 2.50 14.32 -2.41
N GLN A 322 3.22 14.75 -3.45
CA GLN A 322 2.65 15.05 -4.78
C GLN A 322 1.79 13.93 -5.39
N LYS A 323 2.06 12.67 -5.05
CA LYS A 323 1.28 11.50 -5.46
C LYS A 323 1.04 10.58 -4.29
N ASN A 324 -0.17 10.08 -4.21
CA ASN A 324 -0.67 9.23 -3.13
C ASN A 324 -0.73 9.88 -1.75
N GLY A 325 -0.54 11.20 -1.66
CA GLY A 325 -0.95 11.98 -0.50
C GLY A 325 -2.46 12.23 -0.52
N ALA A 326 -3.04 12.61 0.62
CA ALA A 326 -4.41 13.08 0.65
C ALA A 326 -4.54 14.40 -0.13
N VAL A 327 -5.61 14.53 -0.91
CA VAL A 327 -6.03 15.76 -1.56
C VAL A 327 -7.47 16.04 -1.17
N ILE A 328 -7.71 17.27 -0.73
CA ILE A 328 -9.02 17.76 -0.34
C ILE A 328 -9.26 19.07 -1.10
N SER A 329 -10.27 19.08 -1.94
CA SER A 329 -10.71 20.25 -2.68
C SER A 329 -12.01 20.77 -2.06
N HIS A 330 -12.01 22.02 -1.64
CA HIS A 330 -13.18 22.73 -1.11
C HIS A 330 -13.78 23.55 -2.23
N ILE A 331 -15.07 23.37 -2.50
CA ILE A 331 -15.81 24.18 -3.48
C ILE A 331 -17.04 24.74 -2.78
N ARG A 332 -17.20 26.06 -2.82
CA ARG A 332 -18.40 26.73 -2.32
C ARG A 332 -19.07 27.48 -3.46
N LEU A 333 -20.36 27.25 -3.61
CA LEU A 333 -21.19 27.83 -4.66
C LEU A 333 -22.28 28.67 -4.05
N ALA A 334 -22.61 29.80 -4.65
CA ALA A 334 -23.79 30.57 -4.32
C ALA A 334 -24.34 31.27 -5.56
N ARG A 335 -25.63 31.57 -5.59
CA ARG A 335 -26.20 32.42 -6.64
C ARG A 335 -25.66 33.85 -6.55
N ASP A 336 -25.52 34.35 -5.33
CA ASP A 336 -24.93 35.65 -5.01
C ASP A 336 -23.51 35.46 -4.44
N PRO A 337 -22.46 35.95 -5.12
CA PRO A 337 -21.08 35.87 -4.65
C PRO A 337 -20.84 36.47 -3.26
N ASP A 338 -21.62 37.48 -2.86
CA ASP A 338 -21.46 38.17 -1.57
C ASP A 338 -21.81 37.27 -0.36
N LEU A 339 -22.45 36.12 -0.61
CA LEU A 339 -22.71 35.09 0.42
C LEU A 339 -21.47 34.24 0.73
N LEU A 340 -20.37 34.37 -0.03
CA LEU A 340 -19.18 33.54 0.07
C LEU A 340 -18.05 34.24 0.87
N ASN A 341 -18.03 34.03 2.18
CA ASN A 341 -17.11 34.75 3.10
C ASN A 341 -15.84 33.98 3.51
N THR A 342 -15.77 32.68 3.21
CA THR A 342 -14.57 31.86 3.49
C THR A 342 -14.46 30.75 2.45
N VAL A 343 -13.23 30.43 2.05
CA VAL A 343 -12.95 29.42 1.03
C VAL A 343 -12.99 28.01 1.61
N ARG A 344 -12.58 27.84 2.87
CA ARG A 344 -12.53 26.53 3.53
C ARG A 344 -13.90 26.16 4.09
N ILE A 345 -14.36 24.93 3.82
CA ILE A 345 -15.59 24.38 4.40
C ILE A 345 -15.33 24.11 5.89
N GLY A 346 -16.16 24.70 6.75
CA GLY A 346 -16.08 24.56 8.19
C GLY A 346 -16.65 23.23 8.72
N PRO A 347 -16.55 22.99 10.03
CA PRO A 347 -17.13 21.82 10.66
C PRO A 347 -18.64 21.73 10.45
N GLY A 348 -19.14 20.57 10.01
CA GLY A 348 -20.57 20.34 9.74
C GLY A 348 -21.17 21.15 8.58
N GLU A 349 -20.35 21.79 7.75
CA GLU A 349 -20.84 22.67 6.67
C GLU A 349 -21.00 21.97 5.32
N ALA A 350 -20.50 20.75 5.13
CA ALA A 350 -20.57 20.09 3.82
C ALA A 350 -22.00 19.68 3.47
N ASP A 351 -22.46 20.07 2.28
CA ASP A 351 -23.73 19.63 1.70
C ASP A 351 -23.52 18.37 0.85
N LEU A 352 -22.43 18.32 0.08
CA LEU A 352 -21.99 17.15 -0.69
C LEU A 352 -20.54 16.78 -0.35
N VAL A 353 -20.27 15.50 -0.16
CA VAL A 353 -18.92 14.93 -0.14
C VAL A 353 -18.78 13.95 -1.31
N LEU A 354 -17.90 14.27 -2.26
CA LEU A 354 -17.47 13.37 -3.33
C LEU A 354 -16.17 12.69 -2.91
N GLY A 355 -16.26 11.42 -2.52
CA GLY A 355 -15.12 10.66 -2.05
C GLY A 355 -14.56 9.74 -3.13
N PHE A 356 -13.47 10.14 -3.78
CA PHE A 356 -12.79 9.32 -4.78
C PHE A 356 -11.94 8.18 -4.18
N ASP A 357 -11.82 8.15 -2.85
CA ASP A 357 -11.25 7.06 -2.06
C ASP A 357 -11.85 7.10 -0.65
N ILE A 358 -12.11 5.92 -0.09
CA ILE A 358 -12.72 5.78 1.23
C ILE A 358 -11.82 6.27 2.37
N VAL A 359 -10.50 6.12 2.25
CA VAL A 359 -9.56 6.45 3.33
C VAL A 359 -9.44 7.95 3.55
N VAL A 360 -9.25 8.71 2.47
CA VAL A 360 -9.17 10.18 2.56
C VAL A 360 -10.52 10.78 2.95
N SER A 361 -11.63 10.20 2.45
CA SER A 361 -12.99 10.64 2.79
C SER A 361 -13.31 10.45 4.27
N ALA A 362 -12.74 9.42 4.90
CA ALA A 362 -12.89 9.16 6.33
C ALA A 362 -11.76 9.75 7.20
N SER A 363 -10.86 10.55 6.63
CA SER A 363 -9.86 11.27 7.42
C SER A 363 -10.52 12.26 8.38
N ALA A 364 -9.88 12.56 9.51
CA ALA A 364 -10.41 13.50 10.49
C ALA A 364 -10.75 14.87 9.88
N THR A 365 -9.93 15.35 8.93
CA THR A 365 -10.17 16.61 8.20
C THR A 365 -11.47 16.55 7.39
N SER A 366 -11.71 15.46 6.66
CA SER A 366 -12.94 15.28 5.88
C SER A 366 -14.14 15.06 6.77
N LEU A 367 -14.07 14.11 7.72
CA LEU A 367 -15.16 13.81 8.65
C LEU A 367 -15.61 15.01 9.48
N SER A 368 -14.71 15.94 9.80
CA SER A 368 -15.07 17.15 10.54
C SER A 368 -16.13 18.01 9.83
N THR A 369 -16.21 17.96 8.49
CA THR A 369 -17.17 18.75 7.71
C THR A 369 -18.56 18.11 7.62
N PHE A 370 -18.71 16.85 8.06
CA PHE A 370 -19.96 16.10 7.98
C PHE A 370 -20.95 16.59 9.03
N ALA A 371 -22.22 16.68 8.65
CA ALA A 371 -23.33 16.96 9.55
C ALA A 371 -24.53 16.05 9.24
N HIS A 372 -25.08 15.46 10.30
CA HIS A 372 -26.25 14.60 10.20
C HIS A 372 -27.45 15.35 9.62
N GLY A 373 -28.09 14.78 8.60
CA GLY A 373 -29.25 15.38 7.94
C GLY A 373 -28.94 16.53 6.97
N ARG A 374 -27.67 16.93 6.84
CA ARG A 374 -27.21 17.93 5.85
C ARG A 374 -26.34 17.30 4.79
N THR A 375 -25.28 16.60 5.20
CA THR A 375 -24.27 16.08 4.29
C THR A 375 -24.78 14.85 3.55
N ARG A 376 -24.66 14.85 2.22
CA ARG A 376 -24.79 13.65 1.39
C ARG A 376 -23.42 13.25 0.88
N ALA A 377 -23.04 11.99 1.02
CA ALA A 377 -21.76 11.47 0.58
C ALA A 377 -21.94 10.46 -0.56
N VAL A 378 -21.21 10.64 -1.65
CA VAL A 378 -21.11 9.66 -2.75
C VAL A 378 -19.65 9.26 -2.85
N LEU A 379 -19.37 8.00 -2.51
CA LEU A 379 -18.02 7.50 -2.27
C LEU A 379 -17.70 6.33 -3.20
N ASP A 380 -16.48 6.28 -3.73
CA ASP A 380 -15.94 5.09 -4.35
C ASP A 380 -15.64 4.04 -3.27
N ASP A 381 -16.07 2.80 -3.48
CA ASP A 381 -15.79 1.68 -2.57
C ASP A 381 -14.34 1.16 -2.66
N HIS A 382 -13.57 1.71 -3.61
CA HIS A 382 -12.19 1.33 -3.83
C HIS A 382 -11.30 1.71 -2.63
N PHE A 383 -10.61 0.70 -2.10
CA PHE A 383 -9.55 0.90 -1.12
C PHE A 383 -8.21 1.01 -1.84
N ALA A 384 -7.68 2.22 -1.90
CA ALA A 384 -6.32 2.46 -2.37
C ALA A 384 -5.38 2.64 -1.17
N PRO A 385 -4.26 1.90 -1.08
CA PRO A 385 -3.31 2.10 -0.01
C PRO A 385 -2.80 3.54 0.02
N THR A 386 -2.83 4.16 1.20
CA THR A 386 -2.23 5.46 1.46
C THR A 386 -0.82 5.29 2.05
N ALA A 387 -0.07 6.40 2.19
CA ALA A 387 1.24 6.36 2.86
C ALA A 387 1.17 5.79 4.28
N SER A 388 0.09 6.04 5.02
CA SER A 388 -0.11 5.50 6.38
C SER A 388 -0.33 3.98 6.40
N PHE A 389 -0.96 3.41 5.37
CA PHE A 389 -1.09 1.95 5.24
C PHE A 389 0.26 1.24 5.09
N VAL A 390 1.22 1.89 4.42
CA VAL A 390 2.56 1.31 4.26
C VAL A 390 3.30 1.26 5.60
N GLN A 391 3.05 2.22 6.49
CA GLN A 391 3.65 2.28 7.84
C GLN A 391 3.05 1.25 8.79
N ASN A 392 1.73 1.01 8.74
CA ASN A 392 1.08 0.02 9.59
C ASN A 392 0.30 -0.99 8.74
N THR A 393 0.98 -2.09 8.44
CA THR A 393 0.48 -3.18 7.60
C THR A 393 -0.61 -4.02 8.27
N ALA A 394 -0.80 -3.85 9.59
CA ALA A 394 -1.80 -4.50 10.41
C ALA A 394 -3.06 -3.63 10.59
N ILE A 395 -3.14 -2.42 10.03
CA ILE A 395 -4.38 -1.64 10.06
C ILE A 395 -5.45 -2.41 9.30
N ASP A 396 -6.34 -3.01 10.08
CA ASP A 396 -7.60 -3.53 9.62
C ASP A 396 -8.54 -2.35 9.41
N PHE A 397 -8.40 -1.66 8.27
CA PHE A 397 -9.48 -0.87 7.74
C PHE A 397 -10.55 -1.86 7.29
N ARG A 398 -11.31 -2.39 8.25
CA ARG A 398 -12.62 -2.96 7.95
C ARG A 398 -13.34 -1.81 7.29
N GLN A 399 -13.54 -1.88 5.97
CA GLN A 399 -14.30 -0.88 5.23
C GLN A 399 -15.58 -0.54 6.01
N GLU A 400 -16.18 -1.56 6.63
CA GLU A 400 -17.31 -1.46 7.53
C GLU A 400 -17.13 -0.51 8.73
N ALA A 401 -15.99 -0.49 9.44
CA ALA A 401 -15.78 0.43 10.57
C ALA A 401 -15.63 1.89 10.11
N THR A 402 -14.88 2.10 9.03
CA THR A 402 -14.71 3.41 8.39
C THR A 402 -16.03 3.94 7.82
N LEU A 403 -16.79 3.06 7.15
CA LEU A 403 -18.14 3.36 6.67
C LEU A 403 -19.09 3.66 7.82
N LYS A 404 -19.04 2.89 8.91
CA LYS A 404 -19.86 3.11 10.10
C LYS A 404 -19.59 4.48 10.72
N GLN A 405 -18.33 4.93 10.73
CA GLN A 405 -17.99 6.27 11.20
C GLN A 405 -18.57 7.36 10.30
N MET A 406 -18.45 7.23 8.98
CA MET A 406 -19.04 8.19 8.02
C MET A 406 -20.58 8.20 8.08
N ARG A 407 -21.21 7.02 8.16
CA ARG A 407 -22.66 6.87 8.33
C ARG A 407 -23.16 7.45 9.65
N ARG A 408 -22.40 7.28 10.74
CA ARG A 408 -22.70 7.95 12.01
C ARG A 408 -22.63 9.48 11.89
N ALA A 409 -21.69 10.00 11.10
CA ALA A 409 -21.50 11.44 10.93
C ALA A 409 -22.53 12.10 10.00
N ALA A 410 -22.88 11.46 8.87
CA ALA A 410 -23.83 12.01 7.88
C ALA A 410 -25.28 11.51 8.04
N GLY A 411 -25.47 10.31 8.61
CA GLY A 411 -26.71 9.53 8.59
C GLY A 411 -26.58 8.29 7.71
N GLU A 412 -27.24 7.18 8.07
CA GLU A 412 -27.15 5.88 7.37
C GLU A 412 -27.51 6.00 5.87
N GLU A 413 -28.67 6.59 5.58
CA GLU A 413 -29.19 6.79 4.21
C GLU A 413 -28.46 7.90 3.44
N ALA A 414 -27.54 8.62 4.08
CA ALA A 414 -26.84 9.74 3.48
C ALA A 414 -25.52 9.36 2.80
N VAL A 415 -25.04 8.12 3.00
CA VAL A 415 -23.77 7.62 2.43
C VAL A 415 -24.05 6.59 1.33
N THR A 416 -23.81 6.98 0.08
CA THR A 416 -23.89 6.10 -1.08
C THR A 416 -22.50 5.57 -1.45
N LEU A 417 -22.39 4.25 -1.60
CA LEU A 417 -21.18 3.61 -2.14
C LEU A 417 -21.39 3.24 -3.60
N VAL A 418 -20.37 3.50 -4.41
CA VAL A 418 -20.34 3.19 -5.84
C VAL A 418 -19.02 2.50 -6.15
N SER A 419 -19.02 1.38 -6.86
CA SER A 419 -17.78 0.73 -7.29
C SER A 419 -17.16 1.43 -8.52
N ALA A 420 -16.94 2.74 -8.43
CA ALA A 420 -16.59 3.59 -9.57
C ALA A 420 -15.26 3.18 -10.22
N THR A 421 -14.23 2.85 -9.43
CA THR A 421 -12.95 2.35 -9.96
C THR A 421 -13.11 1.02 -10.71
N LYS A 422 -13.87 0.07 -10.16
CA LYS A 422 -14.08 -1.24 -10.80
C LYS A 422 -14.87 -1.09 -12.11
N LEU A 423 -15.95 -0.32 -12.08
CA LEU A 423 -16.82 -0.09 -13.24
C LEU A 423 -16.12 0.74 -14.31
N GLY A 424 -15.38 1.78 -13.92
CA GLY A 424 -14.60 2.61 -14.84
C GLY A 424 -13.56 1.78 -15.60
N LEU A 425 -12.81 0.93 -14.88
CA LEU A 425 -11.85 0.02 -15.49
C LEU A 425 -12.52 -0.99 -16.44
N ALA A 426 -13.64 -1.58 -16.03
CA ALA A 426 -14.33 -2.60 -16.82
C ALA A 426 -14.99 -2.04 -18.10
N LEU A 427 -15.60 -0.85 -18.01
CA LEU A 427 -16.33 -0.24 -19.11
C LEU A 427 -15.39 0.47 -20.09
N MET A 428 -14.43 1.23 -19.55
CA MET A 428 -13.60 2.17 -20.33
C MET A 428 -12.12 1.79 -20.42
N GLY A 429 -11.69 0.75 -19.71
CA GLY A 429 -10.31 0.25 -19.75
C GLY A 429 -9.30 1.08 -18.95
N ASP A 430 -9.75 2.11 -18.22
CA ASP A 430 -8.90 2.97 -17.39
C ASP A 430 -9.61 3.35 -16.07
N ALA A 431 -8.91 3.17 -14.95
CA ALA A 431 -9.38 3.55 -13.63
C ALA A 431 -9.49 5.08 -13.43
N ILE A 432 -8.80 5.89 -14.26
CA ILE A 432 -8.91 7.36 -14.22
C ILE A 432 -10.36 7.82 -14.45
N ALA A 433 -11.14 7.05 -15.18
CA ALA A 433 -12.53 7.35 -15.45
C ALA A 433 -13.44 7.29 -14.21
N ALA A 434 -12.97 6.70 -13.09
CA ALA A 434 -13.73 6.56 -11.85
C ALA A 434 -14.24 7.90 -11.30
N ASN A 435 -13.42 8.95 -11.35
CA ASN A 435 -13.81 10.24 -10.75
C ASN A 435 -14.96 10.91 -11.51
N MET A 436 -14.92 10.88 -12.84
CA MET A 436 -16.00 11.40 -13.66
C MET A 436 -17.26 10.52 -13.57
N PHE A 437 -17.09 9.19 -13.44
CA PHE A 437 -18.19 8.28 -13.16
C PHE A 437 -18.87 8.61 -11.82
N LEU A 438 -18.09 8.81 -10.76
CA LEU A 438 -18.61 9.17 -9.44
C LEU A 438 -19.34 10.52 -9.47
N LEU A 439 -18.77 11.51 -10.17
CA LEU A 439 -19.40 12.82 -10.39
C LEU A 439 -20.74 12.67 -11.13
N GLY A 440 -20.78 11.89 -12.21
CA GLY A 440 -22.03 11.63 -12.96
C GLY A 440 -23.10 10.97 -12.10
N ASN A 441 -22.70 10.04 -11.23
CA ASN A 441 -23.61 9.40 -10.28
C ASN A 441 -24.21 10.40 -9.28
N ALA A 442 -23.37 11.26 -8.71
CA ALA A 442 -23.81 12.30 -7.78
C ALA A 442 -24.70 13.36 -8.46
N TRP A 443 -24.34 13.77 -9.67
CA TRP A 443 -25.13 14.71 -10.47
C TRP A 443 -26.52 14.17 -10.77
N GLN A 444 -26.63 12.91 -11.20
CA GLN A 444 -27.90 12.27 -11.50
C GLN A 444 -28.82 12.11 -10.28
N ARG A 445 -28.26 12.18 -9.06
CA ARG A 445 -29.00 12.21 -7.79
C ARG A 445 -29.43 13.62 -7.36
N GLY A 446 -29.15 14.65 -8.17
CA GLY A 446 -29.47 16.06 -7.87
C GLY A 446 -28.53 16.73 -6.85
N LEU A 447 -27.40 16.11 -6.52
CA LEU A 447 -26.50 16.57 -5.46
C LEU A 447 -25.50 17.64 -5.92
N VAL A 448 -25.35 17.84 -7.23
CA VAL A 448 -24.42 18.83 -7.80
C VAL A 448 -25.27 19.94 -8.41
N PRO A 449 -25.33 21.15 -7.82
CA PRO A 449 -26.21 22.23 -8.25
C PRO A 449 -25.60 23.02 -9.44
N ILE A 450 -25.21 22.31 -10.49
CA ILE A 450 -24.64 22.86 -11.73
C ILE A 450 -25.35 22.20 -12.91
N SER A 451 -25.65 22.96 -13.96
CA SER A 451 -26.35 22.50 -15.14
C SER A 451 -25.55 21.43 -15.91
N LEU A 452 -26.28 20.50 -16.54
CA LEU A 452 -25.68 19.45 -17.37
C LEU A 452 -24.86 20.05 -18.52
N THR A 453 -25.41 21.09 -19.14
CA THR A 453 -24.80 21.81 -20.27
C THR A 453 -23.47 22.43 -19.90
N SER A 454 -23.36 23.04 -18.72
CA SER A 454 -22.12 23.67 -18.27
C SER A 454 -21.07 22.65 -17.85
N ILE A 455 -21.47 21.52 -17.26
CA ILE A 455 -20.54 20.42 -16.98
C ILE A 455 -19.99 19.85 -18.28
N ASP A 456 -20.84 19.58 -19.27
CA ASP A 456 -20.40 19.05 -20.57
C ASP A 456 -19.43 20.02 -21.28
N ARG A 457 -19.75 21.32 -21.28
CA ARG A 457 -18.90 22.34 -21.87
C ARG A 457 -17.56 22.48 -21.12
N ALA A 458 -17.55 22.39 -19.80
CA ALA A 458 -16.32 22.42 -19.01
C ALA A 458 -15.43 21.19 -19.27
N ILE A 459 -16.01 20.00 -19.47
CA ILE A 459 -15.26 18.80 -19.89
C ILE A 459 -14.58 19.05 -21.25
N GLU A 460 -15.29 19.67 -22.19
CA GLU A 460 -14.74 20.01 -23.50
C GLU A 460 -13.60 21.03 -23.40
N MET A 461 -13.80 22.11 -22.63
CA MET A 461 -12.80 23.17 -22.43
C MET A 461 -11.55 22.68 -21.71
N ASN A 462 -11.67 21.67 -20.84
CA ASN A 462 -10.52 21.04 -20.20
C ASN A 462 -9.58 20.35 -21.21
N GLY A 463 -10.12 19.87 -22.35
CA GLY A 463 -9.37 19.33 -23.49
C GLY A 463 -8.71 17.96 -23.28
N ALA A 464 -8.51 17.51 -22.04
CA ALA A 464 -7.88 16.23 -21.75
C ALA A 464 -8.91 15.08 -21.73
N GLY A 465 -8.80 14.14 -22.67
CA GLY A 465 -9.60 12.91 -22.64
C GLY A 465 -11.11 13.14 -22.73
N VAL A 466 -11.56 14.19 -23.44
CA VAL A 466 -12.95 14.67 -23.52
C VAL A 466 -13.95 13.53 -23.73
N ALA A 467 -13.76 12.69 -24.75
CA ALA A 467 -14.67 11.58 -25.05
C ALA A 467 -14.79 10.56 -23.91
N MET A 468 -13.66 10.23 -23.26
CA MET A 468 -13.64 9.31 -22.12
C MET A 468 -14.33 9.92 -20.89
N ASN A 469 -14.08 11.21 -20.61
CA ASN A 469 -14.68 11.89 -19.47
C ASN A 469 -16.20 12.04 -19.62
N ARG A 470 -16.69 12.36 -20.83
CA ARG A 470 -18.12 12.37 -21.16
C ARG A 470 -18.75 10.99 -20.94
N ALA A 471 -18.17 9.96 -21.55
CA ALA A 471 -18.64 8.59 -21.40
C ALA A 471 -18.65 8.13 -19.94
N ALA A 472 -17.60 8.46 -19.17
CA ALA A 472 -17.51 8.13 -17.76
C ALA A 472 -18.64 8.79 -16.96
N PHE A 473 -18.85 10.09 -17.18
CA PHE A 473 -19.91 10.85 -16.54
C PHE A 473 -21.30 10.26 -16.88
N ASP A 474 -21.57 9.93 -18.14
CA ASP A 474 -22.85 9.34 -18.54
C ASP A 474 -23.08 7.92 -18.00
N TRP A 475 -22.03 7.08 -17.95
CA TRP A 475 -22.11 5.78 -17.27
C TRP A 475 -22.38 5.94 -15.77
N GLY A 476 -21.78 6.94 -15.15
CA GLY A 476 -22.03 7.33 -13.77
C GLY A 476 -23.49 7.70 -13.52
N ARG A 477 -24.04 8.54 -14.42
CA ARG A 477 -25.46 8.90 -14.41
C ARG A 477 -26.35 7.67 -14.53
N ARG A 478 -26.10 6.83 -15.53
CA ARG A 478 -26.89 5.59 -15.72
C ARG A 478 -26.84 4.68 -14.51
N ALA A 479 -25.68 4.55 -13.86
CA ALA A 479 -25.53 3.75 -12.65
C ALA A 479 -26.31 4.28 -11.44
N ALA A 480 -26.70 5.55 -11.42
CA ALA A 480 -27.56 6.11 -10.38
C ALA A 480 -29.03 5.70 -10.55
N ILE A 481 -29.44 5.33 -11.78
CA ILE A 481 -30.82 4.94 -12.12
C ILE A 481 -30.94 3.42 -12.22
N ASP A 482 -30.04 2.76 -12.95
CA ASP A 482 -30.06 1.32 -13.23
C ASP A 482 -28.65 0.73 -13.12
N LEU A 483 -28.23 0.47 -11.89
CA LEU A 483 -26.93 -0.16 -11.61
C LEU A 483 -26.84 -1.58 -12.20
N ALA A 484 -27.94 -2.32 -12.28
CA ALA A 484 -27.97 -3.68 -12.78
C ALA A 484 -27.59 -3.74 -14.27
N ALA A 485 -28.15 -2.85 -15.10
CA ALA A 485 -27.77 -2.75 -16.51
C ALA A 485 -26.29 -2.38 -16.71
N VAL A 486 -25.75 -1.50 -15.85
CA VAL A 486 -24.33 -1.13 -15.89
C VAL A 486 -23.46 -2.32 -15.52
N LEU A 487 -23.78 -3.06 -14.46
CA LEU A 487 -23.06 -4.29 -14.04
C LEU A 487 -23.08 -5.37 -15.13
N ASN A 488 -24.21 -5.54 -15.81
CA ASN A 488 -24.36 -6.48 -16.92
C ASN A 488 -23.50 -6.09 -18.11
N THR A 489 -23.50 -4.81 -18.50
CA THR A 489 -22.66 -4.29 -19.60
C THR A 489 -21.18 -4.41 -19.26
N ALA A 490 -20.81 -4.06 -18.02
CA ALA A 490 -19.46 -4.21 -17.52
C ALA A 490 -19.05 -5.68 -17.38
N GLN A 491 -19.97 -6.65 -17.49
CA GLN A 491 -19.84 -8.06 -17.12
C GLN A 491 -19.08 -8.24 -15.79
N THR A 492 -19.30 -7.30 -14.87
CA THR A 492 -18.85 -7.39 -13.49
C THR A 492 -19.90 -8.09 -12.62
N GLY A 493 -21.10 -8.35 -13.17
CA GLY A 493 -22.19 -9.10 -12.55
C GLY A 493 -21.96 -10.60 -12.35
N SER A 494 -20.80 -11.16 -12.72
CA SER A 494 -20.41 -12.53 -12.39
C SER A 494 -19.52 -12.65 -11.15
N ALA A 495 -19.13 -11.53 -10.52
CA ALA A 495 -18.66 -11.57 -9.15
C ALA A 495 -19.91 -11.68 -8.28
N GLU A 496 -20.24 -12.90 -7.85
CA GLU A 496 -21.21 -13.15 -6.79
C GLU A 496 -21.08 -12.03 -5.74
N ALA A 497 -22.14 -11.23 -5.61
CA ALA A 497 -22.36 -10.49 -4.37
C ALA A 497 -22.15 -11.52 -3.28
N THR A 498 -21.06 -11.36 -2.54
CA THR A 498 -20.48 -12.42 -1.72
C THR A 498 -21.48 -12.67 -0.61
N LYS A 499 -22.42 -13.60 -0.85
CA LYS A 499 -23.22 -14.16 0.22
C LYS A 499 -22.21 -14.60 1.28
N PRO A 500 -22.44 -14.32 2.57
CA PRO A 500 -21.55 -14.78 3.61
C PRO A 500 -21.31 -16.27 3.38
N GLU A 501 -20.05 -16.65 3.14
CA GLU A 501 -19.71 -18.04 2.87
C GLU A 501 -20.18 -18.85 4.07
N THR A 502 -21.03 -19.85 3.82
CA THR A 502 -21.49 -20.74 4.89
C THR A 502 -20.29 -21.48 5.46
N LEU A 503 -20.34 -21.84 6.75
CA LEU A 503 -19.27 -22.62 7.37
C LEU A 503 -19.01 -23.91 6.58
N ASP A 504 -20.05 -24.57 6.06
CA ASP A 504 -19.92 -25.79 5.27
C ASP A 504 -19.16 -25.57 3.95
N ALA A 505 -19.45 -24.48 3.23
CA ALA A 505 -18.71 -24.13 2.01
C ALA A 505 -17.24 -23.81 2.33
N MET A 506 -17.01 -23.08 3.42
CA MET A 506 -15.67 -22.74 3.92
C MET A 506 -14.85 -23.99 4.24
N VAL A 507 -15.46 -24.96 4.92
CA VAL A 507 -14.85 -26.24 5.31
C VAL A 507 -14.60 -27.10 4.07
N ALA A 508 -15.56 -27.25 3.17
CA ALA A 508 -15.42 -28.06 1.95
C ALA A 508 -14.25 -27.58 1.08
N ARG A 509 -14.14 -26.27 0.87
CA ARG A 509 -13.05 -25.65 0.11
C ARG A 509 -11.68 -25.89 0.74
N ARG A 510 -11.57 -25.73 2.06
CA ARG A 510 -10.32 -26.00 2.81
C ARG A 510 -9.97 -27.48 2.84
N MET A 511 -10.96 -28.37 2.88
CA MET A 511 -10.72 -29.82 2.76
C MET A 511 -10.17 -30.21 1.40
N ALA A 512 -10.72 -29.66 0.31
CA ALA A 512 -10.19 -29.88 -1.03
C ALA A 512 -8.73 -29.42 -1.11
N PHE A 513 -8.45 -28.20 -0.62
CA PHE A 513 -7.09 -27.68 -0.56
C PHE A 513 -6.14 -28.56 0.29
N LEU A 514 -6.57 -29.02 1.47
CA LEU A 514 -5.75 -29.86 2.34
C LEU A 514 -5.52 -31.28 1.79
N THR A 515 -6.45 -31.76 0.96
CA THR A 515 -6.30 -33.02 0.22
C THR A 515 -5.20 -32.90 -0.84
N ASP A 516 -5.20 -31.80 -1.58
CA ASP A 516 -4.14 -31.49 -2.55
C ASP A 516 -2.81 -31.19 -1.85
N TYR A 517 -2.85 -30.52 -0.71
CA TYR A 517 -1.69 -30.23 0.12
C TYR A 517 -1.00 -31.51 0.57
N GLN A 518 -1.74 -32.46 1.17
CA GLN A 518 -1.19 -33.71 1.70
C GLN A 518 -1.96 -34.93 1.18
N ASN A 519 -3.15 -35.18 1.72
CA ASN A 519 -4.04 -36.29 1.36
C ASN A 519 -5.41 -36.16 2.07
N ALA A 520 -6.36 -37.04 1.71
CA ALA A 520 -7.71 -37.04 2.27
C ALA A 520 -7.76 -37.31 3.79
N ALA A 521 -6.83 -38.10 4.35
CA ALA A 521 -6.76 -38.34 5.78
C ALA A 521 -6.41 -37.05 6.56
N TYR A 522 -5.50 -36.24 6.01
CA TYR A 522 -5.12 -34.95 6.59
C TYR A 522 -6.25 -33.92 6.51
N ALA A 523 -6.98 -33.87 5.40
CA ALA A 523 -8.18 -33.04 5.28
C ALA A 523 -9.29 -33.47 6.26
N ASN A 524 -9.44 -34.78 6.51
CA ASN A 524 -10.38 -35.29 7.50
C ASN A 524 -10.00 -34.92 8.95
N ARG A 525 -8.70 -34.83 9.25
CA ARG A 525 -8.22 -34.35 10.56
C ARG A 525 -8.66 -32.90 10.80
N TYR A 526 -8.54 -32.03 9.80
CA TYR A 526 -9.06 -30.67 9.83
C TYR A 526 -10.58 -30.65 10.06
N ARG A 527 -11.35 -31.41 9.27
CA ARG A 527 -12.82 -31.47 9.40
C ARG A 527 -13.24 -31.86 10.82
N LYS A 528 -12.64 -32.91 11.39
CA LYS A 528 -12.96 -33.37 12.74
C LYS A 528 -12.78 -32.29 13.79
N LEU A 529 -11.73 -31.47 13.67
CA LEU A 529 -11.48 -30.37 14.60
C LEU A 529 -12.56 -29.30 14.51
N VAL A 530 -12.98 -28.93 13.29
CA VAL A 530 -14.05 -27.95 13.09
C VAL A 530 -15.39 -28.48 13.58
N GLU A 531 -15.72 -29.75 13.33
CA GLU A 531 -16.95 -30.37 13.83
C GLU A 531 -16.98 -30.44 15.37
N THR A 532 -15.83 -30.68 16.00
CA THR A 532 -15.71 -30.65 17.47
C THR A 532 -16.03 -29.25 18.02
N ALA A 533 -15.51 -28.20 17.36
CA ALA A 533 -15.81 -26.82 17.73
C ALA A 533 -17.30 -26.47 17.50
N ARG A 534 -17.86 -26.88 16.36
CA ARG A 534 -19.26 -26.66 16.01
C ARG A 534 -20.21 -27.33 17.00
N ALA A 535 -19.94 -28.58 17.38
CA ALA A 535 -20.76 -29.32 18.35
C ALA A 535 -20.74 -28.66 19.74
N ALA A 536 -19.58 -28.18 20.20
CA ALA A 536 -19.47 -27.47 21.46
C ALA A 536 -20.19 -26.12 21.45
N GLU A 537 -20.07 -25.37 20.35
CA GLU A 537 -20.72 -24.06 20.18
C GLU A 537 -22.24 -24.18 20.10
N ALA A 538 -22.76 -25.19 19.41
CA ALA A 538 -24.20 -25.46 19.31
C ALA A 538 -24.85 -25.73 20.68
N GLY A 539 -24.12 -26.32 21.63
CA GLY A 539 -24.61 -26.56 22.99
C GLY A 539 -24.59 -25.33 23.91
N THR A 540 -23.96 -24.22 23.49
CA THR A 540 -23.63 -23.08 24.36
C THR A 540 -24.26 -21.78 23.87
N SER A 541 -24.21 -21.51 22.57
CA SER A 541 -24.63 -20.25 21.95
C SER A 541 -25.53 -20.55 20.74
N ALA A 542 -26.84 -20.69 20.98
CA ALA A 542 -27.79 -21.04 19.94
C ALA A 542 -27.76 -20.04 18.76
N GLY A 543 -27.36 -20.52 17.57
CA GLY A 543 -27.33 -19.74 16.34
C GLY A 543 -26.00 -19.01 16.03
N SER A 544 -24.98 -19.06 16.90
CA SER A 544 -23.63 -18.56 16.59
C SER A 544 -22.77 -19.67 15.97
N GLU A 545 -21.94 -19.30 14.99
CA GLU A 545 -20.90 -20.16 14.39
C GLU A 545 -19.51 -19.47 14.46
N ASP A 546 -19.35 -18.47 15.33
CA ASP A 546 -18.17 -17.62 15.34
C ASP A 546 -16.92 -18.37 15.82
N PHE A 547 -17.06 -19.24 16.82
CA PHE A 547 -15.99 -20.09 17.32
C PHE A 547 -15.63 -21.17 16.27
N ALA A 548 -16.62 -21.85 15.69
CA ALA A 548 -16.39 -22.84 14.65
C ALA A 548 -15.72 -22.24 13.40
N LYS A 549 -16.15 -21.04 12.97
CA LYS A 549 -15.49 -20.29 11.88
C LYS A 549 -14.07 -19.88 12.23
N ALA A 550 -13.83 -19.41 13.46
CA ALA A 550 -12.48 -19.10 13.94
C ALA A 550 -11.57 -20.34 13.90
N VAL A 551 -12.06 -21.50 14.34
CA VAL A 551 -11.32 -22.77 14.26
C VAL A 551 -11.08 -23.19 12.82
N ALA A 552 -12.06 -23.07 11.93
CA ALA A 552 -11.90 -23.38 10.51
C ALA A 552 -10.78 -22.53 9.86
N VAL A 553 -10.69 -21.24 10.19
CA VAL A 553 -9.64 -20.35 9.69
C VAL A 553 -8.28 -20.69 10.34
N GLY A 554 -8.22 -20.75 11.67
CA GLY A 554 -6.98 -20.96 12.43
C GLY A 554 -6.35 -22.34 12.20
N ALA A 555 -7.16 -23.40 12.17
CA ALA A 555 -6.70 -24.75 11.87
C ALA A 555 -6.12 -24.84 10.46
N PHE A 556 -6.82 -24.31 9.45
CA PHE A 556 -6.33 -24.32 8.08
C PHE A 556 -5.02 -23.53 7.94
N LYS A 557 -4.93 -22.37 8.60
CA LYS A 557 -3.72 -21.53 8.62
C LYS A 557 -2.49 -22.28 9.13
N LEU A 558 -2.62 -23.07 10.20
CA LEU A 558 -1.52 -23.86 10.74
C LEU A 558 -1.28 -25.15 9.95
N MET A 559 -2.33 -25.79 9.44
CA MET A 559 -2.21 -27.07 8.73
C MET A 559 -1.71 -26.93 7.30
N ALA A 560 -1.95 -25.80 6.63
CA ALA A 560 -1.54 -25.51 5.26
C ALA A 560 -0.30 -24.61 5.17
N TYR A 561 0.66 -24.80 6.08
CA TYR A 561 1.91 -24.05 6.12
C TYR A 561 2.71 -24.21 4.83
N LYS A 562 3.33 -23.11 4.39
CA LYS A 562 4.00 -22.99 3.08
C LYS A 562 5.44 -23.51 3.15
N ASP A 563 5.57 -24.83 3.11
CA ASP A 563 6.86 -25.50 2.98
C ASP A 563 7.33 -25.61 1.53
N GLU A 564 8.49 -26.20 1.34
CA GLU A 564 9.16 -26.32 0.03
C GLU A 564 8.29 -27.07 -0.98
N TYR A 565 7.58 -28.12 -0.53
CA TYR A 565 6.65 -28.89 -1.35
C TYR A 565 5.42 -28.08 -1.77
N GLU A 566 4.84 -27.35 -0.82
CA GLU A 566 3.65 -26.54 -1.06
C GLU A 566 3.95 -25.32 -1.93
N VAL A 567 5.05 -24.61 -1.67
CA VAL A 567 5.49 -23.49 -2.51
C VAL A 567 5.71 -23.95 -3.96
N ALA A 568 6.33 -25.12 -4.15
CA ALA A 568 6.50 -25.72 -5.47
C ALA A 568 5.16 -26.05 -6.16
N ARG A 569 4.21 -26.65 -5.42
CA ARG A 569 2.86 -26.95 -5.92
C ARG A 569 2.13 -25.69 -6.36
N LEU A 570 2.14 -24.65 -5.51
CA LEU A 570 1.40 -23.40 -5.74
C LEU A 570 1.99 -22.54 -6.88
N HIS A 571 3.30 -22.58 -7.11
CA HIS A 571 3.92 -21.94 -8.28
C HIS A 571 3.64 -22.70 -9.59
N ARG A 572 3.23 -23.96 -9.51
CA ARG A 572 2.79 -24.77 -10.65
C ARG A 572 1.28 -24.76 -10.87
N ASP A 573 0.52 -24.13 -9.97
CA ASP A 573 -0.93 -24.11 -10.01
C ASP A 573 -1.45 -23.44 -11.29
N GLN A 574 -2.53 -23.99 -11.87
CA GLN A 574 -3.09 -23.47 -13.11
C GLN A 574 -3.71 -22.08 -12.91
N SER A 575 -4.27 -21.78 -11.73
CA SER A 575 -4.83 -20.48 -11.42
C SER A 575 -3.77 -19.38 -11.45
N PHE A 576 -2.54 -19.67 -10.99
CA PHE A 576 -1.42 -18.74 -11.04
C PHE A 576 -1.04 -18.41 -12.49
N ARG A 577 -0.96 -19.42 -13.36
CA ARG A 577 -0.69 -19.21 -14.79
C ARG A 577 -1.80 -18.42 -15.48
N LYS A 578 -3.07 -18.70 -15.13
CA LYS A 578 -4.22 -17.98 -15.65
C LYS A 578 -4.16 -16.50 -15.27
N LYS A 579 -3.91 -16.16 -14.00
CA LYS A 579 -3.76 -14.78 -13.52
C LYS A 579 -2.62 -14.02 -14.21
N LEU A 580 -1.49 -14.69 -14.46
CA LEU A 580 -0.41 -14.11 -15.26
C LEU A 580 -0.83 -13.82 -16.70
N ALA A 581 -1.51 -14.76 -17.37
CA ALA A 581 -2.01 -14.59 -18.73
C ALA A 581 -3.16 -13.56 -18.86
N GLU A 582 -3.88 -13.29 -17.76
CA GLU A 582 -4.89 -12.23 -17.68
C GLU A 582 -4.25 -10.84 -17.56
N GLN A 583 -3.12 -10.71 -16.86
CA GLN A 583 -2.43 -9.42 -16.67
C GLN A 583 -1.37 -9.10 -17.72
N PHE A 584 -0.73 -10.11 -18.32
CA PHE A 584 0.37 -9.94 -19.25
C PHE A 584 0.07 -10.57 -20.61
N GLU A 585 0.59 -9.96 -21.67
CA GLU A 585 0.52 -10.46 -23.04
C GLU A 585 1.88 -10.41 -23.73
N GLY A 586 1.99 -11.10 -24.86
CA GLY A 586 3.25 -11.30 -25.58
C GLY A 586 4.16 -12.34 -24.92
N ASP A 587 5.40 -12.41 -25.41
CA ASP A 587 6.39 -13.37 -24.92
C ASP A 587 7.05 -12.86 -23.62
N PHE A 588 6.82 -13.58 -22.53
CA PHE A 588 7.46 -13.29 -21.24
C PHE A 588 8.02 -14.54 -20.57
N ARG A 589 9.05 -14.35 -19.77
CA ARG A 589 9.69 -15.38 -18.94
C ARG A 589 9.48 -15.06 -17.47
N ILE A 590 9.29 -16.09 -16.66
CA ILE A 590 9.10 -15.96 -15.21
C ILE A 590 10.41 -16.30 -14.52
N ARG A 591 10.85 -15.45 -13.60
CA ARG A 591 11.88 -15.78 -12.61
C ARG A 591 11.29 -15.86 -11.21
N HIS A 592 11.52 -16.96 -10.52
CA HIS A 592 11.11 -17.16 -9.13
C HIS A 592 12.19 -16.67 -8.17
N HIS A 593 11.81 -15.95 -7.12
CA HIS A 593 12.75 -15.46 -6.10
C HIS A 593 12.61 -16.26 -4.83
N LEU A 594 13.55 -17.17 -4.57
CA LEU A 594 13.47 -18.14 -3.48
C LEU A 594 14.73 -18.08 -2.62
N ALA A 595 14.63 -18.50 -1.36
CA ALA A 595 15.79 -18.74 -0.51
C ALA A 595 15.82 -20.21 -0.02
N PRO A 596 16.25 -21.18 -0.85
CA PRO A 596 16.25 -22.58 -0.46
C PRO A 596 17.22 -22.83 0.71
N PRO A 597 16.80 -23.48 1.82
CA PRO A 597 17.61 -23.61 3.04
C PRO A 597 19.01 -24.21 2.87
N MET A 598 19.20 -25.13 1.92
CA MET A 598 20.49 -25.80 1.69
C MET A 598 21.42 -25.05 0.73
N ILE A 599 20.93 -24.04 0.02
CA ILE A 599 21.66 -23.38 -1.08
C ILE A 599 21.91 -21.90 -0.75
N SER A 600 20.94 -21.25 -0.10
CA SER A 600 21.03 -19.83 0.22
C SER A 600 22.12 -19.54 1.25
N ARG A 601 23.05 -18.68 0.87
CA ARG A 601 24.05 -18.11 1.78
C ARG A 601 23.43 -16.97 2.57
N ILE A 602 23.95 -16.73 3.77
CA ILE A 602 23.60 -15.55 4.56
C ILE A 602 24.12 -14.31 3.82
N ASP A 603 23.22 -13.35 3.59
CA ASP A 603 23.56 -12.05 3.05
C ASP A 603 24.21 -11.22 4.18
N PRO A 604 25.49 -10.83 4.06
CA PRO A 604 26.21 -10.10 5.10
C PRO A 604 25.60 -8.73 5.40
N ARG A 605 24.79 -8.17 4.51
CA ARG A 605 24.14 -6.87 4.71
C ARG A 605 22.91 -6.96 5.59
N THR A 606 22.19 -8.08 5.54
CA THR A 606 20.91 -8.26 6.24
C THR A 606 21.01 -9.25 7.39
N GLY A 607 22.09 -10.04 7.47
CA GLY A 607 22.22 -11.12 8.44
C GLY A 607 21.25 -12.29 8.21
N HIS A 608 20.57 -12.33 7.06
CA HIS A 608 19.54 -13.31 6.73
C HIS A 608 19.84 -14.04 5.42
N PRO A 609 19.26 -15.23 5.16
CA PRO A 609 19.48 -15.94 3.90
C PRO A 609 19.07 -15.09 2.68
N GLY A 610 19.97 -14.93 1.73
CA GLY A 610 19.73 -14.18 0.49
C GLY A 610 18.81 -14.94 -0.47
N LYS A 611 17.92 -14.20 -1.15
CA LYS A 611 17.09 -14.76 -2.22
C LYS A 611 17.85 -14.85 -3.54
N ILE A 612 17.61 -15.94 -4.25
CA ILE A 612 18.20 -16.27 -5.54
C ILE A 612 17.10 -16.27 -6.60
N ALA A 613 17.39 -15.70 -7.76
CA ALA A 613 16.48 -15.67 -8.90
C ALA A 613 16.66 -16.93 -9.76
N PHE A 614 15.65 -17.79 -9.76
CA PHE A 614 15.59 -19.03 -10.56
C PHE A 614 14.79 -18.81 -11.83
N GLY A 615 15.34 -19.20 -12.98
CA GLY A 615 14.65 -19.14 -14.27
C GLY A 615 13.69 -20.30 -14.50
N THR A 616 13.21 -20.45 -15.73
CA THR A 616 12.24 -21.48 -16.14
C THR A 616 12.71 -22.92 -15.90
N TRP A 617 14.02 -23.16 -15.78
CA TRP A 617 14.61 -24.46 -15.51
C TRP A 617 14.21 -25.05 -14.14
N ILE A 618 13.69 -24.24 -13.20
CA ILE A 618 13.22 -24.74 -11.90
C ILE A 618 11.89 -25.51 -11.97
N ASN A 619 11.14 -25.36 -13.06
CA ASN A 619 9.84 -26.03 -13.24
C ASN A 619 9.86 -27.56 -13.04
N PRO A 620 10.81 -28.33 -13.63
CA PRO A 620 10.95 -29.76 -13.34
C PRO A 620 11.24 -30.05 -11.85
N VAL A 621 12.05 -29.22 -11.19
CA VAL A 621 12.34 -29.35 -9.75
C VAL A 621 11.06 -29.15 -8.93
N PHE A 622 10.28 -28.12 -9.24
CA PHE A 622 8.97 -27.93 -8.61
C PHE A 622 8.01 -29.10 -8.88
N ALA A 623 8.08 -29.72 -10.06
CA ALA A 623 7.24 -30.87 -10.36
C ALA A 623 7.60 -32.08 -9.50
N MET A 624 8.90 -32.36 -9.38
CA MET A 624 9.41 -33.40 -8.51
C MET A 624 9.05 -33.13 -7.04
N LEU A 625 9.28 -31.92 -6.53
CA LEU A 625 8.93 -31.56 -5.15
C LEU A 625 7.43 -31.72 -4.89
N ALA A 626 6.57 -31.19 -5.75
CA ALA A 626 5.11 -31.32 -5.58
C ALA A 626 4.66 -32.79 -5.57
N TRP A 627 5.30 -33.66 -6.36
CA TRP A 627 5.04 -35.11 -6.35
C TRP A 627 5.53 -35.78 -5.06
N LEU A 628 6.69 -35.37 -4.54
CA LEU A 628 7.28 -35.87 -3.29
C LEU A 628 6.61 -35.36 -2.01
N LYS A 629 5.45 -34.70 -2.07
CA LYS A 629 4.69 -34.23 -0.90
C LYS A 629 4.42 -35.32 0.15
N GLY A 630 4.37 -36.59 -0.25
CA GLY A 630 4.22 -37.74 0.65
C GLY A 630 5.38 -37.92 1.63
N LEU A 631 6.57 -37.36 1.34
CA LEU A 631 7.71 -37.38 2.24
C LEU A 631 7.56 -36.41 3.41
N ARG A 632 6.69 -35.39 3.31
CA ARG A 632 6.49 -34.35 4.32
C ARG A 632 6.25 -34.96 5.70
N GLY A 633 7.06 -34.55 6.68
CA GLY A 633 6.95 -34.99 8.06
C GLY A 633 7.37 -36.44 8.32
N THR A 634 7.82 -37.19 7.30
CA THR A 634 8.37 -38.53 7.46
C THR A 634 9.85 -38.49 7.85
N ARG A 635 10.44 -39.64 8.21
CA ARG A 635 11.89 -39.74 8.48
C ARG A 635 12.76 -39.41 7.26
N PHE A 636 12.19 -39.52 6.06
CA PHE A 636 12.83 -39.26 4.77
C PHE A 636 12.60 -37.83 4.26
N ASP A 637 12.00 -36.96 5.06
CA ASP A 637 11.84 -35.54 4.74
C ASP A 637 13.20 -34.81 4.86
N PRO A 638 13.82 -34.37 3.75
CA PRO A 638 15.10 -33.64 3.80
C PRO A 638 14.96 -32.25 4.43
N PHE A 639 13.77 -31.64 4.40
CA PHE A 639 13.50 -30.31 4.94
C PHE A 639 12.94 -30.37 6.36
N GLY A 640 12.28 -31.47 6.71
CA GLY A 640 11.51 -31.61 7.94
C GLY A 640 12.31 -31.49 9.24
N ARG A 641 13.65 -31.56 9.20
CA ARG A 641 14.50 -31.48 10.39
C ARG A 641 14.85 -30.06 10.83
N THR A 642 14.55 -29.03 10.05
CA THR A 642 14.81 -27.64 10.43
C THR A 642 13.98 -27.22 11.65
N GLN A 643 14.45 -26.20 12.38
CA GLN A 643 13.75 -25.65 13.53
C GLN A 643 12.34 -25.14 13.15
N GLU A 644 12.23 -24.45 12.01
CA GLU A 644 10.97 -23.92 11.49
C GLU A 644 9.95 -25.05 11.22
N ARG A 645 10.35 -26.12 10.54
CA ARG A 645 9.44 -27.23 10.21
C ARG A 645 9.01 -28.03 11.45
N ARG A 646 9.90 -28.17 12.44
CA ARG A 646 9.56 -28.79 13.74
C ARG A 646 8.56 -27.93 14.50
N MET A 647 8.77 -26.62 14.53
CA MET A 647 7.87 -25.65 15.15
C MET A 647 6.48 -25.69 14.50
N GLU A 648 6.38 -25.62 13.17
CA GLU A 648 5.08 -25.66 12.48
C GLU A 648 4.27 -26.92 12.80
N ARG A 649 4.89 -28.11 12.77
CA ARG A 649 4.21 -29.36 13.14
C ARG A 649 3.80 -29.39 14.60
N ARG A 650 4.63 -28.86 15.50
CA ARG A 650 4.27 -28.72 16.91
C ARG A 650 3.09 -27.79 17.09
N MET A 651 3.07 -26.63 16.41
CA MET A 651 1.97 -25.67 16.49
C MET A 651 0.63 -26.28 16.06
N VAL A 652 0.61 -27.15 15.04
CA VAL A 652 -0.61 -27.88 14.65
C VAL A 652 -1.11 -28.76 15.80
N ALA A 653 -0.22 -29.55 16.43
CA ALA A 653 -0.58 -30.42 17.54
C ALA A 653 -1.02 -29.62 18.79
N ASP A 654 -0.28 -28.56 19.13
CA ASP A 654 -0.57 -27.69 20.27
C ASP A 654 -1.92 -26.97 20.06
N TYR A 655 -2.26 -26.58 18.83
CA TYR A 655 -3.54 -25.96 18.50
C TYR A 655 -4.71 -26.96 18.57
N GLU A 656 -4.53 -28.19 18.10
CA GLU A 656 -5.54 -29.24 18.24
C GLU A 656 -5.85 -29.54 19.71
N GLY A 657 -4.81 -29.61 20.55
CA GLY A 657 -4.96 -29.75 21.99
C GLY A 657 -5.69 -28.56 22.61
N LEU A 658 -5.33 -27.33 22.20
CA LEU A 658 -5.98 -26.11 22.65
C LEU A 658 -7.48 -26.09 22.31
N ILE A 659 -7.85 -26.34 21.04
CA ILE A 659 -9.24 -26.33 20.60
C ILE A 659 -10.03 -27.43 21.29
N SER A 660 -9.49 -28.64 21.41
CA SER A 660 -10.16 -29.73 22.14
C SER A 660 -10.44 -29.34 23.61
N GLY A 661 -9.46 -28.70 24.28
CA GLY A 661 -9.60 -28.24 25.65
C GLY A 661 -10.50 -27.01 25.83
N LEU A 662 -10.67 -26.17 24.79
CA LEU A 662 -11.64 -25.08 24.76
C LEU A 662 -13.05 -25.62 24.51
N SER A 663 -13.23 -26.49 23.52
CA SER A 663 -14.51 -27.13 23.19
C SER A 663 -15.11 -27.89 24.39
N ALA A 664 -14.28 -28.54 25.21
CA ALA A 664 -14.74 -29.27 26.40
C ALA A 664 -15.23 -28.37 27.55
N ARG A 665 -14.88 -27.08 27.55
CA ARG A 665 -15.16 -26.11 28.63
C ARG A 665 -15.80 -24.83 28.12
N LEU A 666 -16.39 -24.86 26.93
CA LEU A 666 -16.99 -23.69 26.32
C LEU A 666 -18.25 -23.31 27.12
N THR A 667 -18.34 -22.05 27.54
CA THR A 667 -19.50 -21.47 28.23
C THR A 667 -19.88 -20.16 27.55
N PRO A 668 -21.10 -19.64 27.75
CA PRO A 668 -21.50 -18.39 27.10
C PRO A 668 -20.63 -17.20 27.52
N SER A 669 -20.09 -17.21 28.75
CA SER A 669 -19.24 -16.13 29.27
C SER A 669 -17.83 -16.14 28.66
N ASN A 670 -17.29 -17.32 28.35
CA ASN A 670 -15.92 -17.49 27.85
C ASN A 670 -15.84 -17.62 26.32
N HIS A 671 -16.98 -17.71 25.63
CA HIS A 671 -17.11 -17.87 24.18
C HIS A 671 -16.30 -16.83 23.39
N ALA A 672 -16.36 -15.56 23.80
CA ALA A 672 -15.64 -14.48 23.13
C ALA A 672 -14.10 -14.67 23.20
N VAL A 673 -13.57 -15.02 24.39
CA VAL A 673 -12.13 -15.25 24.59
C VAL A 673 -11.68 -16.55 23.91
N ALA A 674 -12.50 -17.59 23.93
CA ALA A 674 -12.23 -18.84 23.20
C ALA A 674 -12.16 -18.59 21.69
N THR A 675 -13.06 -17.76 21.15
CA THR A 675 -13.06 -17.34 19.74
C THR A 675 -11.81 -16.54 19.39
N GLU A 676 -11.39 -15.62 20.26
CA GLU A 676 -10.16 -14.84 20.09
C GLU A 676 -8.91 -15.75 20.09
N LEU A 677 -8.83 -16.70 21.02
CA LEU A 677 -7.78 -17.73 21.05
C LEU A 677 -7.76 -18.59 19.78
N ALA A 678 -8.93 -18.96 19.26
CA ALA A 678 -9.04 -19.75 18.04
C ALA A 678 -8.58 -18.98 16.79
N ARG A 679 -8.76 -17.66 16.73
CA ARG A 679 -8.30 -16.79 15.63
C ARG A 679 -6.81 -16.45 15.68
N LEU A 680 -6.19 -16.57 16.84
CA LEU A 680 -4.79 -16.17 17.05
C LEU A 680 -3.77 -16.70 16.01
N PRO A 681 -3.89 -17.93 15.46
CA PRO A 681 -2.97 -18.39 14.41
C PRO A 681 -2.91 -17.50 13.16
N GLU A 682 -3.91 -16.66 12.91
CA GLU A 682 -3.90 -15.69 11.81
C GLU A 682 -2.76 -14.68 11.90
N GLU A 683 -2.20 -14.45 13.10
CA GLU A 683 -1.05 -13.58 13.32
C GLU A 683 0.27 -14.19 12.82
N VAL A 684 0.33 -15.53 12.69
CA VAL A 684 1.55 -16.26 12.29
C VAL A 684 1.72 -16.17 10.78
N ARG A 685 2.27 -15.04 10.32
CA ARG A 685 2.47 -14.73 8.90
C ARG A 685 3.95 -14.61 8.55
N GLY A 686 4.27 -14.85 7.28
CA GLY A 686 5.61 -14.65 6.73
C GLY A 686 6.42 -15.94 6.67
N PHE A 687 7.71 -15.78 6.42
CA PHE A 687 8.66 -16.88 6.17
C PHE A 687 9.95 -16.64 6.94
N GLY A 688 10.67 -17.70 7.33
CA GLY A 688 11.96 -17.59 8.00
C GLY A 688 11.94 -16.63 9.19
N HIS A 689 12.86 -15.67 9.24
CA HIS A 689 12.97 -14.72 10.37
C HIS A 689 11.70 -13.88 10.59
N VAL A 690 10.97 -13.51 9.52
CA VAL A 690 9.69 -12.77 9.62
C VAL A 690 8.64 -13.63 10.34
N LYS A 691 8.61 -14.93 10.04
CA LYS A 691 7.71 -15.88 10.69
C LYS A 691 8.09 -16.11 12.15
N MET A 692 9.39 -16.25 12.45
CA MET A 692 9.86 -16.45 13.82
C MET A 692 9.46 -15.28 14.73
N ALA A 693 9.66 -14.04 14.28
CA ALA A 693 9.20 -12.86 15.01
C ALA A 693 7.67 -12.82 15.18
N ALA A 694 6.90 -13.31 14.20
CA ALA A 694 5.45 -13.43 14.32
C ALA A 694 5.02 -14.50 15.33
N VAL A 695 5.75 -15.62 15.42
CA VAL A 695 5.49 -16.67 16.40
C VAL A 695 5.76 -16.19 17.83
N GLU A 696 6.80 -15.39 18.06
CA GLU A 696 7.08 -14.81 19.38
C GLU A 696 5.94 -13.91 19.87
N ARG A 697 5.37 -13.09 18.98
CA ARG A 697 4.17 -12.28 19.27
C ARG A 697 2.95 -13.16 19.53
N PHE A 698 2.74 -14.17 18.69
CA PHE A 698 1.66 -15.16 18.87
C PHE A 698 1.73 -15.83 20.25
N GLU A 699 2.90 -16.30 20.69
CA GLU A 699 3.04 -16.94 22.00
C GLU A 699 2.82 -15.97 23.16
N THR A 700 3.22 -14.70 23.00
CA THR A 700 2.96 -13.65 23.99
C THR A 700 1.47 -13.37 24.13
N ASN A 701 0.77 -13.18 23.00
CA ASN A 701 -0.67 -12.93 22.96
C ASN A 701 -1.47 -14.14 23.47
N LYS A 702 -1.03 -15.37 23.11
CA LYS A 702 -1.63 -16.62 23.58
C LYS A 702 -1.60 -16.72 25.10
N LYS A 703 -0.45 -16.41 25.72
CA LYS A 703 -0.31 -16.40 27.20
C LYS A 703 -1.25 -15.39 27.84
N ALA A 704 -1.35 -14.18 27.28
CA ALA A 704 -2.25 -13.15 27.79
C ALA A 704 -3.73 -13.58 27.74
N LEU A 705 -4.17 -14.15 26.62
CA LEU A 705 -5.54 -14.63 26.45
C LEU A 705 -5.87 -15.85 27.32
N LEU A 706 -4.94 -16.80 27.47
CA LEU A 706 -5.12 -17.92 28.41
C LEU A 706 -5.26 -17.46 29.85
N ALA A 707 -4.51 -16.42 30.26
CA ALA A 707 -4.63 -15.83 31.59
C ALA A 707 -5.96 -15.08 31.78
N LYS A 708 -6.56 -14.55 30.72
CA LYS A 708 -7.90 -13.95 30.74
C LYS A 708 -8.97 -15.04 30.89
N LEU A 709 -8.88 -16.10 30.10
CA LEU A 709 -9.78 -17.27 30.17
C LEU A 709 -9.80 -17.90 31.58
N GLY A 710 -8.63 -18.03 32.21
CA GLY A 710 -8.51 -18.54 33.58
C GLY A 710 -9.12 -17.65 34.66
N ARG A 711 -9.29 -16.34 34.41
CA ARG A 711 -9.98 -15.42 35.33
C ARG A 711 -11.49 -15.50 35.18
N GLU A 712 -11.99 -15.57 33.95
CA GLU A 712 -13.43 -15.71 33.66
C GLU A 712 -13.98 -17.03 34.22
N SER A 713 -13.24 -18.13 34.07
CA SER A 713 -13.63 -19.42 34.65
C SER A 713 -13.68 -19.43 36.19
N ARG A 714 -12.86 -18.62 36.88
CA ARG A 714 -12.89 -18.50 38.36
C ARG A 714 -14.03 -17.63 38.86
N LEU A 715 -14.46 -16.64 38.08
CA LEU A 715 -15.61 -15.81 38.40
C LEU A 715 -16.92 -16.61 38.32
N GLU A 716 -17.02 -17.58 37.40
CA GLU A 716 -18.15 -18.52 37.32
C GLU A 716 -18.16 -19.57 38.44
N THR A 717 -17.02 -19.90 39.06
CA THR A 717 -17.00 -20.83 40.21
C THR A 717 -17.30 -20.13 41.55
N ALA A 718 -17.23 -18.80 41.56
CA ALA A 718 -17.44 -17.97 42.76
C ALA A 718 -18.83 -17.30 42.80
N ALA A 719 -19.56 -17.30 41.69
CA ALA A 719 -20.96 -16.89 41.56
C ALA A 719 -21.85 -18.15 41.55
#